data_AF-A0AAW8AHV1-F1
#
_entry.id   AF-A0AAW8AHV1-F1
#
_cell.length_a   1.000
_cell.length_b   1.000
_cell.length_c   1.000
_cell.angle_alpha   90.00
_cell.angle_beta   90.00
_cell.angle_gamma   90.00
#
_symmetry.space_group_name_H-M   'P 1'
#
loop_
_entity.id
_entity.type
_entity.pdbx_description
1 polymer ?
#
loop_
_entity_poly.entity_id
_entity_poly.type
_entity_poly.pdbx_seq_one_letter_code
_entity_poly.pdbx_strand_id
1 'polypeptide(L)'
;MNIPEGSTTYYRSPDDSALAIEVMNVGGTLTATGRKMPSSQAVDSVRGLIDSQGENLFSVVFKNGLSPFGYKDGRLYADEFQKIYSSDAGLEFGGSIIDNNPPDGWRFVIYYRNGLVMCGQRNDGSMIGFGEGGSGGGSIEPGDTAADYDSIRNYTGTATVRDVIGQRTGGRFVVNPDDTTSGEIPGGILVDVLGRRWYRQAEFVSYDMFMAPRVPGATLLAVQVALAMGNRSSAIAYLSGVEAADAAIQNAHRYANLLNIPVRQNDGAFLVLVDHEAEVRTNTSLGGSIIFTSADSGVNEIRWGPLRLLDPTAPEPKRMFNIKGKERIELTPAELATFNTSYSQYLKKGSNYLPYPKLYHYYGGMFYALSNEVEIYRNGNRDNPRDRVLYREFSRIGRNGALTERIVKDIPTGSVGYAAIIPKEDDFLEFECPHFIELGDSRRFLNIEVSRPMVRIKNLVHTSWQTASTSLESRVVISAREVFDVFCEYGETTCHPAENGSYVICIRDTCNVHIDNYYGLHGWGFQGHHGIKGLYGNRNTFNRVDFHSFGYDVFFKDLTVKGRQINLQGGNEWSIEKLRLYITRTSGDAMEYFLNYAIGMRQDYASDCDGILNIDGVTVMWDRGLPAWYNTTRSFDLVRIIDTANSLDQGIDSKLPPSITIRNMVFDLAGIQTGRPNDNFEFCAVTALRSQFTDYAVTGRKTLLPDNITVDGMTAINVQPTQNAVMCGIKLPADLYQNTVGSRNKKGSDGTNARITLRNLHSVINNPSIELAAAQTVDIPGDAANWTADYLNSDYSWIPRITLENCIPAIIHAPGAKAVVDIHGGKLARVYTNGNGNRCRVTGADIELIPDASGVTYFAADKTLVTGCSWLNPASGATYPGTLRGSGNEMIGESAKAPNLPAKAFIEE
;
A
#
# COMPACT_ATOMS: atom_id res chain seq x y z
N MET A 1 31.74 -24.86 -27.81
CA MET A 1 30.42 -25.33 -27.29
C MET A 1 29.52 -24.10 -27.21
N ASN A 2 28.44 -24.05 -27.99
CA ASN A 2 27.60 -22.84 -28.14
C ASN A 2 26.41 -22.80 -27.17
N ILE A 3 26.55 -23.42 -25.99
CA ILE A 3 25.48 -23.55 -24.98
C ILE A 3 26.00 -22.90 -23.70
N PRO A 4 25.35 -21.84 -23.17
CA PRO A 4 25.81 -21.16 -21.96
C PRO A 4 25.91 -22.10 -20.74
N GLU A 5 26.78 -21.77 -19.79
CA GLU A 5 26.92 -22.55 -18.56
C GLU A 5 25.61 -22.57 -17.76
N GLY A 6 25.25 -23.73 -17.22
CA GLY A 6 23.97 -23.97 -16.54
C GLY A 6 22.76 -24.14 -17.46
N SER A 7 22.90 -23.92 -18.77
CA SER A 7 21.82 -24.13 -19.74
C SER A 7 21.72 -25.58 -20.17
N THR A 8 20.49 -26.03 -20.45
CA THR A 8 20.20 -27.36 -20.98
C THR A 8 20.05 -27.34 -22.50
N THR A 9 20.40 -28.45 -23.15
CA THR A 9 20.10 -28.70 -24.56
C THR A 9 19.72 -30.17 -24.75
N TYR A 10 19.21 -30.50 -25.94
CA TYR A 10 18.86 -31.86 -26.32
C TYR A 10 19.72 -32.30 -27.51
N TYR A 11 20.22 -33.53 -27.47
CA TYR A 11 20.88 -34.16 -28.61
C TYR A 11 20.20 -35.48 -28.97
N ARG A 12 20.28 -35.86 -30.25
CA ARG A 12 19.67 -37.10 -30.77
C ARG A 12 20.30 -38.31 -30.08
N SER A 13 19.47 -39.20 -29.52
CA SER A 13 19.97 -40.46 -28.93
C SER A 13 20.65 -41.30 -30.03
N PRO A 14 21.93 -41.69 -29.86
CA PRO A 14 22.64 -42.47 -30.88
C PRO A 14 22.25 -43.96 -30.89
N ASP A 15 21.62 -44.44 -29.82
CA ASP A 15 21.14 -45.81 -29.63
C ASP A 15 19.63 -45.97 -29.88
N ASP A 16 18.97 -44.89 -30.34
CA ASP A 16 17.52 -44.80 -30.54
C ASP A 16 16.64 -45.15 -29.33
N SER A 17 17.21 -45.23 -28.12
CA SER A 17 16.45 -45.51 -26.89
C SER A 17 15.49 -44.39 -26.47
N ALA A 18 15.65 -43.20 -27.06
CA ALA A 18 14.75 -42.05 -26.94
C ALA A 18 14.85 -41.14 -28.18
N LEU A 19 13.92 -40.19 -28.33
CA LEU A 19 13.99 -39.22 -29.43
C LEU A 19 15.18 -38.28 -29.25
N ALA A 20 15.39 -37.78 -28.04
CA ALA A 20 16.56 -36.97 -27.68
C ALA A 20 16.87 -37.11 -26.18
N ILE A 21 18.12 -36.88 -25.80
CA ILE A 21 18.59 -36.89 -24.40
C ILE A 21 18.90 -35.45 -23.98
N GLU A 22 18.40 -35.04 -22.81
CA GLU A 22 18.71 -33.73 -22.22
C GLU A 22 20.08 -33.77 -21.53
N VAL A 23 20.89 -32.75 -21.80
CA VAL A 23 22.20 -32.51 -21.19
C VAL A 23 22.30 -31.08 -20.72
N MET A 24 23.07 -30.82 -19.67
CA MET A 24 23.40 -29.50 -19.15
C MET A 24 24.88 -29.20 -19.34
N ASN A 25 25.21 -27.96 -19.70
CA ASN A 25 26.59 -27.50 -19.67
C ASN A 25 27.02 -27.22 -18.21
N VAL A 26 27.89 -28.08 -17.66
CA VAL A 26 28.51 -27.92 -16.34
C VAL A 26 30.00 -27.66 -16.55
N GLY A 27 30.45 -26.42 -16.38
CA GLY A 27 31.87 -26.04 -16.52
C GLY A 27 32.47 -26.34 -17.90
N GLY A 28 31.70 -26.25 -18.98
CA GLY A 28 32.13 -26.54 -20.35
C GLY A 28 31.95 -28.00 -20.79
N THR A 29 31.48 -28.87 -19.89
CA THR A 29 31.24 -30.30 -20.16
C THR A 29 29.73 -30.56 -20.20
N LEU A 30 29.25 -31.27 -21.23
CA LEU A 30 27.85 -31.71 -21.30
C LEU A 30 27.63 -32.91 -20.38
N THR A 31 26.78 -32.74 -19.37
CA THR A 31 26.40 -33.79 -18.42
C THR A 31 24.93 -34.12 -18.61
N ALA A 32 24.59 -35.41 -18.73
CA ALA A 32 23.20 -35.85 -18.85
C ALA A 32 22.40 -35.48 -17.59
N THR A 33 21.21 -34.89 -17.76
CA THR A 33 20.33 -34.53 -16.64
C THR A 33 19.45 -35.70 -16.19
N GLY A 34 19.42 -36.78 -16.99
CA GLY A 34 18.54 -37.93 -16.80
C GLY A 34 17.18 -37.79 -17.50
N ARG A 35 16.83 -36.62 -18.04
CA ARG A 35 15.58 -36.42 -18.79
C ARG A 35 15.75 -36.82 -20.27
N LYS A 36 14.74 -37.47 -20.83
CA LYS A 36 14.72 -37.93 -22.23
C LYS A 36 13.41 -37.49 -22.91
N MET A 37 13.48 -37.12 -24.19
CA MET A 37 12.31 -36.78 -25.00
C MET A 37 11.73 -38.06 -25.61
N PRO A 38 10.45 -38.38 -25.37
CA PRO A 38 9.81 -39.57 -25.95
C PRO A 38 9.58 -39.40 -27.46
N SER A 39 9.68 -40.48 -28.22
CA SER A 39 9.41 -40.47 -29.67
C SER A 39 7.90 -40.46 -29.96
N SER A 40 7.48 -39.95 -31.13
CA SER A 40 6.06 -40.00 -31.53
C SER A 40 5.53 -41.43 -31.51
N GLN A 41 6.34 -42.41 -31.90
CA GLN A 41 5.98 -43.82 -31.83
C GLN A 41 5.79 -44.33 -30.39
N ALA A 42 6.54 -43.81 -29.41
CA ALA A 42 6.31 -44.10 -27.99
C ALA A 42 5.03 -43.41 -27.47
N VAL A 43 4.77 -42.18 -27.89
CA VAL A 43 3.52 -41.46 -27.58
C VAL A 43 2.31 -42.13 -28.24
N ASP A 44 2.43 -42.61 -29.47
CA ASP A 44 1.39 -43.34 -30.22
C ASP A 44 1.20 -44.76 -29.68
N SER A 45 2.25 -45.40 -29.18
CA SER A 45 2.13 -46.68 -28.47
C SER A 45 1.48 -46.52 -27.09
N VAL A 46 1.76 -45.41 -26.39
CA VAL A 46 1.06 -45.05 -25.15
C VAL A 46 -0.39 -44.64 -25.44
N ARG A 47 -0.66 -43.96 -26.56
CA ARG A 47 -2.02 -43.61 -27.01
C ARG A 47 -2.80 -44.85 -27.44
N GLY A 48 -2.17 -45.79 -28.16
CA GLY A 48 -2.72 -47.10 -28.47
C GLY A 48 -2.92 -47.98 -27.25
N LEU A 49 -2.08 -47.86 -26.22
CA LEU A 49 -2.32 -48.46 -24.90
C LEU A 49 -3.52 -47.81 -24.20
N ILE A 50 -3.65 -46.49 -24.18
CA ILE A 50 -4.79 -45.80 -23.58
C ILE A 50 -6.11 -46.13 -24.32
N ASP A 51 -6.10 -46.16 -25.65
CA ASP A 51 -7.28 -46.48 -26.48
C ASP A 51 -7.64 -47.98 -26.44
N SER A 52 -6.68 -48.88 -26.19
CA SER A 52 -6.93 -50.32 -25.97
C SER A 52 -7.20 -50.72 -24.52
N GLN A 53 -6.84 -49.87 -23.54
CA GLN A 53 -7.15 -50.03 -22.11
C GLN A 53 -8.53 -49.44 -21.74
N GLY A 54 -9.22 -48.82 -22.71
CA GLY A 54 -10.55 -48.22 -22.55
C GLY A 54 -11.70 -49.20 -22.39
N GLU A 55 -11.52 -50.49 -22.70
CA GLU A 55 -12.46 -51.55 -22.29
C GLU A 55 -11.70 -52.81 -21.86
N ASN A 56 -11.34 -52.85 -20.58
CA ASN A 56 -11.00 -54.10 -19.93
C ASN A 56 -12.30 -54.86 -19.65
N LEU A 57 -12.55 -55.97 -20.36
CA LEU A 57 -13.76 -56.80 -20.24
C LEU A 57 -14.02 -57.36 -18.83
N PHE A 58 -13.11 -57.17 -17.87
CA PHE A 58 -13.22 -57.61 -16.48
C PHE A 58 -12.88 -56.53 -15.42
N SER A 59 -12.65 -55.27 -15.80
CA SER A 59 -12.47 -54.20 -14.81
C SER A 59 -13.82 -53.66 -14.36
N VAL A 60 -14.23 -53.98 -13.13
CA VAL A 60 -15.33 -53.27 -12.47
C VAL A 60 -14.79 -51.96 -11.94
N VAL A 61 -14.88 -50.90 -12.76
CA VAL A 61 -14.61 -49.52 -12.32
C VAL A 61 -15.93 -48.87 -11.95
N PHE A 62 -16.09 -48.48 -10.69
CA PHE A 62 -17.29 -47.79 -10.24
C PHE A 62 -17.38 -46.37 -10.83
N LYS A 63 -18.59 -45.80 -10.93
CA LYS A 63 -18.81 -44.43 -11.44
C LYS A 63 -18.08 -43.33 -10.66
N ASN A 64 -17.53 -43.65 -9.49
CA ASN A 64 -16.74 -42.76 -8.64
C ASN A 64 -15.21 -42.95 -8.81
N GLY A 65 -14.76 -43.79 -9.74
CA GLY A 65 -13.34 -43.97 -10.07
C GLY A 65 -12.58 -45.00 -9.22
N LEU A 66 -13.23 -45.71 -8.29
CA LEU A 66 -12.60 -46.76 -7.48
C LEU A 66 -12.51 -48.10 -8.24
N SER A 67 -11.37 -48.78 -8.13
CA SER A 67 -11.12 -50.12 -8.68
C SER A 67 -10.60 -51.04 -7.57
N PRO A 68 -11.42 -51.97 -7.04
CA PRO A 68 -11.04 -52.82 -5.90
C PRO A 68 -10.03 -53.93 -6.26
N PHE A 69 -9.76 -54.11 -7.55
CA PHE A 69 -8.76 -55.06 -8.06
C PHE A 69 -7.79 -54.33 -8.99
N GLY A 70 -6.49 -54.52 -8.74
CA GLY A 70 -5.40 -54.08 -9.62
C GLY A 70 -4.82 -55.27 -10.39
N TYR A 71 -4.12 -55.00 -11.49
CA TYR A 71 -3.41 -56.02 -12.25
C TYR A 71 -1.93 -55.62 -12.39
N LYS A 72 -1.02 -56.44 -11.87
CA LYS A 72 0.43 -56.19 -11.88
C LYS A 72 1.17 -57.51 -12.02
N ASP A 73 2.22 -57.50 -12.84
CA ASP A 73 3.10 -58.67 -13.08
C ASP A 73 2.34 -59.94 -13.51
N GLY A 74 1.31 -59.80 -14.34
CA GLY A 74 0.51 -60.91 -14.86
C GLY A 74 -0.42 -61.58 -13.83
N ARG A 75 -0.61 -60.94 -12.67
CA ARG A 75 -1.46 -61.43 -11.58
C ARG A 75 -2.43 -60.34 -11.12
N LEU A 76 -3.63 -60.78 -10.74
CA LEU A 76 -4.62 -59.95 -10.06
C LEU A 76 -4.14 -59.75 -8.61
N TYR A 77 -4.09 -58.51 -8.14
CA TYR A 77 -3.77 -58.18 -6.75
C TYR A 77 -4.80 -57.21 -6.18
N ALA A 78 -4.96 -57.20 -4.87
CA ALA A 78 -5.91 -56.33 -4.19
C ALA A 78 -5.22 -55.65 -3.00
N ASP A 79 -4.94 -54.36 -3.13
CA ASP A 79 -4.31 -53.53 -2.09
C ASP A 79 -5.33 -52.99 -1.07
N GLU A 80 -6.62 -53.07 -1.38
CA GLU A 80 -7.69 -52.44 -0.59
C GLU A 80 -8.33 -53.35 0.47
N PHE A 81 -7.94 -54.63 0.59
CA PHE A 81 -8.52 -55.54 1.60
C PHE A 81 -7.74 -55.54 2.91
N GLN A 82 -8.46 -55.44 4.04
CA GLN A 82 -7.86 -55.51 5.38
C GLN A 82 -7.66 -56.95 5.84
N LYS A 83 -8.68 -57.79 5.64
CA LYS A 83 -8.76 -59.15 6.18
C LYS A 83 -9.82 -59.98 5.44
N ILE A 84 -9.58 -61.29 5.35
CA ILE A 84 -10.46 -62.29 4.72
C ILE A 84 -10.65 -63.43 5.73
N TYR A 85 -11.90 -63.87 5.94
CA TYR A 85 -12.23 -64.97 6.84
C TYR A 85 -13.01 -66.07 6.10
N SER A 86 -12.67 -67.35 6.32
CA SER A 86 -13.30 -68.53 5.68
C SER A 86 -13.75 -69.57 6.71
N SER A 87 -14.87 -70.27 6.47
CA SER A 87 -15.23 -71.49 7.23
C SER A 87 -14.69 -72.76 6.55
N ASP A 88 -14.94 -73.92 7.16
CA ASP A 88 -14.46 -75.30 6.86
C ASP A 88 -14.52 -75.78 5.39
N ALA A 89 -15.05 -74.97 4.47
CA ALA A 89 -15.06 -75.24 3.03
C ALA A 89 -13.88 -74.62 2.25
N GLY A 90 -13.05 -73.75 2.86
CA GLY A 90 -11.77 -73.24 2.32
C GLY A 90 -11.86 -72.42 1.02
N LEU A 91 -11.50 -71.13 1.08
CA LEU A 91 -11.25 -70.31 -0.12
C LEU A 91 -9.77 -70.47 -0.54
N GLU A 92 -9.49 -71.13 -1.67
CA GLU A 92 -8.12 -71.38 -2.15
C GLU A 92 -7.65 -70.26 -3.10
N PHE A 93 -6.66 -69.48 -2.66
CA PHE A 93 -5.90 -68.55 -3.51
C PHE A 93 -4.45 -69.02 -3.58
N GLY A 94 -4.06 -69.66 -4.70
CA GLY A 94 -2.66 -69.92 -5.03
C GLY A 94 -1.84 -70.65 -3.96
N GLY A 95 -2.43 -71.62 -3.26
CA GLY A 95 -1.71 -72.52 -2.34
C GLY A 95 -1.42 -71.97 -0.94
N SER A 96 -1.97 -70.83 -0.54
CA SER A 96 -1.89 -70.33 0.86
C SER A 96 -3.24 -70.48 1.57
N ILE A 97 -3.22 -71.04 2.79
CA ILE A 97 -4.40 -71.19 3.65
C ILE A 97 -4.71 -69.84 4.31
N ILE A 98 -5.93 -69.34 4.12
CA ILE A 98 -6.47 -68.12 4.75
C ILE A 98 -7.02 -68.45 6.15
N ASP A 99 -7.03 -67.46 7.06
CA ASP A 99 -7.54 -67.56 8.44
C ASP A 99 -8.99 -68.11 8.48
N ASN A 100 -9.19 -69.21 9.22
CA ASN A 100 -10.38 -70.06 9.16
C ASN A 100 -11.42 -69.76 10.27
N ASN A 101 -11.36 -68.60 10.93
CA ASN A 101 -12.31 -68.24 11.98
C ASN A 101 -13.15 -67.00 11.61
N PRO A 102 -14.23 -67.16 10.83
CA PRO A 102 -15.18 -66.07 10.60
C PRO A 102 -15.94 -65.74 11.89
N PRO A 103 -16.46 -64.51 12.04
CA PRO A 103 -17.30 -64.15 13.18
C PRO A 103 -18.52 -65.06 13.33
N ASP A 104 -18.99 -65.26 14.57
CA ASP A 104 -20.16 -66.09 14.87
C ASP A 104 -21.37 -65.73 13.98
N GLY A 105 -21.95 -66.75 13.34
CA GLY A 105 -23.06 -66.60 12.39
C GLY A 105 -22.67 -66.45 10.92
N TRP A 106 -21.36 -66.39 10.59
CA TRP A 106 -20.86 -66.23 9.23
C TRP A 106 -20.13 -67.46 8.72
N ARG A 107 -20.37 -67.81 7.46
CA ARG A 107 -19.59 -68.79 6.70
C ARG A 107 -18.31 -68.19 6.13
N PHE A 108 -18.36 -66.96 5.64
CA PHE A 108 -17.17 -66.20 5.23
C PHE A 108 -17.55 -64.72 5.14
N VAL A 109 -16.57 -63.83 5.29
CA VAL A 109 -16.75 -62.37 5.14
C VAL A 109 -15.46 -61.70 4.69
N ILE A 110 -15.57 -60.71 3.81
CA ILE A 110 -14.45 -59.97 3.21
C ILE A 110 -14.57 -58.47 3.52
N TYR A 111 -13.50 -57.86 4.02
CA TYR A 111 -13.46 -56.45 4.41
C TYR A 111 -12.46 -55.62 3.60
N TYR A 112 -12.84 -54.38 3.28
CA TYR A 112 -11.91 -53.32 2.88
C TYR A 112 -11.07 -52.83 4.07
N ARG A 113 -9.90 -52.21 3.81
CA ARG A 113 -8.99 -51.61 4.82
C ARG A 113 -9.64 -50.60 5.76
N ASN A 114 -10.75 -50.01 5.36
CA ASN A 114 -11.55 -49.08 6.15
C ASN A 114 -12.65 -49.78 6.99
N GLY A 115 -12.64 -51.11 7.07
CA GLY A 115 -13.58 -51.92 7.86
C GLY A 115 -14.93 -52.19 7.19
N LEU A 116 -15.14 -51.77 5.94
CA LEU A 116 -16.39 -51.97 5.19
C LEU A 116 -16.50 -53.41 4.65
N VAL A 117 -17.65 -54.06 4.80
CA VAL A 117 -17.89 -55.42 4.26
C VAL A 117 -18.14 -55.34 2.76
N MET A 118 -17.29 -55.99 1.96
CA MET A 118 -17.47 -56.10 0.51
C MET A 118 -18.47 -57.20 0.15
N CYS A 119 -18.27 -58.39 0.71
CA CYS A 119 -19.22 -59.51 0.57
C CYS A 119 -19.02 -60.57 1.66
N GLY A 120 -20.03 -61.41 1.88
CA GLY A 120 -19.99 -62.54 2.80
C GLY A 120 -21.26 -63.38 2.75
N GLN A 121 -21.19 -64.60 3.28
CA GLN A 121 -22.34 -65.49 3.45
C GLN A 121 -22.57 -65.81 4.92
N ARG A 122 -23.82 -65.77 5.37
CA ARG A 122 -24.24 -66.21 6.71
C ARG A 122 -24.47 -67.71 6.77
N ASN A 123 -24.49 -68.27 7.98
CA ASN A 123 -24.73 -69.70 8.22
C ASN A 123 -26.10 -70.18 7.71
N ASP A 124 -27.08 -69.28 7.63
CA ASP A 124 -28.43 -69.52 7.09
C ASP A 124 -28.50 -69.46 5.55
N GLY A 125 -27.36 -69.22 4.87
CA GLY A 125 -27.26 -69.14 3.42
C GLY A 125 -27.41 -67.72 2.85
N SER A 126 -27.75 -66.73 3.68
CA SER A 126 -27.92 -65.34 3.24
C SER A 126 -26.61 -64.76 2.70
N MET A 127 -26.64 -64.20 1.49
CA MET A 127 -25.50 -63.52 0.87
C MET A 127 -25.62 -62.01 1.08
N ILE A 128 -24.51 -61.36 1.42
CA ILE A 128 -24.37 -59.89 1.45
C ILE A 128 -23.21 -59.54 0.52
N GLY A 129 -23.38 -58.58 -0.39
CA GLY A 129 -22.40 -58.26 -1.45
C GLY A 129 -22.95 -58.46 -2.86
N PHE A 130 -22.13 -58.25 -3.89
CA PHE A 130 -22.59 -58.11 -5.28
C PHE A 130 -23.28 -59.38 -5.86
N GLY A 131 -24.59 -59.26 -6.16
CA GLY A 131 -25.43 -60.16 -6.97
C GLY A 131 -26.21 -61.21 -6.17
N GLU A 132 -27.51 -61.45 -6.29
CA GLU A 132 -28.59 -60.95 -7.16
C GLU A 132 -29.92 -60.99 -6.37
N GLY A 133 -30.82 -60.03 -6.63
CA GLY A 133 -32.28 -60.23 -6.72
C GLY A 133 -33.10 -60.74 -5.52
N GLY A 134 -32.52 -61.03 -4.35
CA GLY A 134 -33.24 -61.52 -3.18
C GLY A 134 -33.32 -60.48 -2.06
N SER A 135 -34.52 -60.08 -1.67
CA SER A 135 -34.83 -59.22 -0.53
C SER A 135 -34.07 -59.66 0.73
N GLY A 136 -33.09 -58.86 1.16
CA GLY A 136 -32.26 -59.14 2.35
C GLY A 136 -30.85 -58.57 2.33
N GLY A 137 -30.43 -57.89 1.24
CA GLY A 137 -29.17 -57.18 1.17
C GLY A 137 -29.18 -55.95 2.07
N GLY A 138 -28.31 -55.93 3.09
CA GLY A 138 -27.78 -54.68 3.61
C GLY A 138 -26.88 -54.08 2.54
N SER A 139 -27.47 -53.31 1.63
CA SER A 139 -26.75 -52.48 0.69
C SER A 139 -25.83 -51.53 1.45
N ILE A 140 -24.62 -51.31 0.91
CA ILE A 140 -24.01 -49.99 1.07
C ILE A 140 -24.84 -49.09 0.15
N GLU A 141 -25.98 -48.61 0.65
CA GLU A 141 -26.73 -47.57 -0.05
C GLU A 141 -25.80 -46.35 -0.16
N PRO A 142 -25.56 -45.81 -1.37
CA PRO A 142 -25.35 -44.39 -1.51
C PRO A 142 -26.65 -43.72 -1.02
N GLY A 143 -26.74 -43.46 0.28
CA GLY A 143 -28.02 -43.10 0.89
C GLY A 143 -28.13 -43.18 2.41
N ASP A 144 -27.06 -43.47 3.18
CA ASP A 144 -27.11 -43.23 4.63
C ASP A 144 -27.05 -41.72 4.90
N THR A 145 -28.22 -41.10 4.77
CA THR A 145 -28.38 -39.67 4.86
C THR A 145 -28.68 -39.25 6.29
N ALA A 146 -28.02 -38.19 6.72
CA ALA A 146 -28.37 -37.45 7.94
C ALA A 146 -29.20 -36.23 7.55
N ALA A 147 -30.30 -35.97 8.26
CA ALA A 147 -31.13 -34.80 8.01
C ALA A 147 -30.36 -33.50 8.31
N ASP A 148 -29.52 -33.55 9.34
CA ASP A 148 -28.76 -32.43 9.89
C ASP A 148 -27.51 -32.93 10.63
N TYR A 149 -26.76 -32.02 11.25
CA TYR A 149 -25.58 -32.36 12.04
C TYR A 149 -25.91 -33.06 13.35
N ASP A 150 -27.06 -32.78 13.95
CA ASP A 150 -27.52 -33.45 15.17
C ASP A 150 -27.80 -34.94 14.93
N SER A 151 -28.23 -35.29 13.72
CA SER A 151 -28.39 -36.67 13.28
C SER A 151 -27.06 -37.44 13.23
N ILE A 152 -25.94 -36.75 13.00
CA ILE A 152 -24.59 -37.34 13.13
C ILE A 152 -24.18 -37.36 14.59
N ARG A 153 -24.36 -36.26 15.35
CA ARG A 153 -24.01 -36.21 16.78
C ARG A 153 -24.70 -37.30 17.59
N ASN A 154 -25.97 -37.60 17.30
CA ASN A 154 -26.74 -38.63 18.00
C ASN A 154 -26.60 -40.03 17.39
N TYR A 155 -25.70 -40.23 16.43
CA TYR A 155 -25.60 -41.49 15.70
C TYR A 155 -24.93 -42.60 16.52
N THR A 156 -25.64 -43.71 16.69
CA THR A 156 -25.16 -44.93 17.36
C THR A 156 -24.93 -46.10 16.40
N GLY A 157 -25.18 -45.90 15.10
CA GLY A 157 -25.08 -46.96 14.09
C GLY A 157 -23.65 -47.26 13.66
N THR A 158 -23.50 -48.28 12.82
CA THR A 158 -22.20 -48.82 12.40
C THR A 158 -21.60 -48.16 11.17
N ALA A 159 -22.33 -47.28 10.47
CA ALA A 159 -21.77 -46.58 9.31
C ALA A 159 -20.56 -45.74 9.73
N THR A 160 -19.60 -45.63 8.81
CA THR A 160 -18.41 -44.77 8.93
C THR A 160 -18.41 -43.64 7.91
N VAL A 161 -19.44 -43.58 7.05
CA VAL A 161 -19.68 -42.52 6.07
C VAL A 161 -21.17 -42.20 6.07
N ARG A 162 -21.52 -40.92 6.16
CA ARG A 162 -22.91 -40.43 6.07
C ARG A 162 -22.97 -39.12 5.30
N ASP A 163 -24.03 -38.92 4.53
CA ASP A 163 -24.23 -37.72 3.73
C ASP A 163 -25.30 -36.84 4.40
N VAL A 164 -24.94 -35.64 4.85
CA VAL A 164 -25.92 -34.66 5.31
C VAL A 164 -26.64 -34.07 4.09
N ILE A 165 -27.97 -34.03 4.11
CA ILE A 165 -28.80 -33.59 2.95
C ILE A 165 -29.45 -32.21 3.13
N GLY A 166 -29.13 -31.49 4.20
CA GLY A 166 -29.69 -30.17 4.49
C GLY A 166 -29.37 -29.12 3.42
N GLN A 167 -30.32 -28.20 3.18
CA GLN A 167 -30.13 -27.11 2.22
C GLN A 167 -28.96 -26.22 2.67
N ARG A 168 -27.93 -26.08 1.82
CA ARG A 168 -26.65 -25.35 2.07
C ARG A 168 -25.71 -25.95 3.12
N THR A 169 -26.18 -26.83 3.99
CA THR A 169 -25.35 -27.60 4.95
C THR A 169 -24.97 -28.99 4.44
N GLY A 170 -25.46 -29.37 3.26
CA GLY A 170 -25.21 -30.70 2.70
C GLY A 170 -23.72 -31.02 2.53
N GLY A 171 -23.36 -32.29 2.69
CA GLY A 171 -21.98 -32.76 2.53
C GLY A 171 -21.74 -34.14 3.09
N ARG A 172 -20.67 -34.77 2.62
CA ARG A 172 -20.23 -36.09 3.07
C ARG A 172 -19.39 -35.98 4.33
N PHE A 173 -19.69 -36.79 5.33
CA PHE A 173 -18.93 -36.92 6.57
C PHE A 173 -18.38 -38.34 6.70
N VAL A 174 -17.10 -38.45 7.05
CA VAL A 174 -16.39 -39.73 7.18
C VAL A 174 -15.74 -39.80 8.55
N VAL A 175 -15.91 -40.92 9.25
CA VAL A 175 -15.24 -41.19 10.53
C VAL A 175 -13.74 -41.28 10.29
N ASN A 176 -12.97 -40.47 11.02
CA ASN A 176 -11.53 -40.66 11.14
C ASN A 176 -11.24 -41.55 12.36
N PRO A 177 -10.88 -42.83 12.18
CA PRO A 177 -10.65 -43.75 13.28
C PRO A 177 -9.40 -43.41 14.11
N ASP A 178 -8.45 -42.68 13.52
CA ASP A 178 -7.19 -42.31 14.16
C ASP A 178 -7.32 -41.04 15.01
N ASP A 179 -8.43 -40.32 14.90
CA ASP A 179 -8.70 -39.13 15.70
C ASP A 179 -9.72 -39.40 16.81
N THR A 180 -9.22 -39.41 18.04
CA THR A 180 -9.99 -39.55 19.28
C THR A 180 -9.96 -38.31 20.15
N THR A 181 -9.31 -37.23 19.71
CA THR A 181 -8.96 -36.09 20.57
C THR A 181 -9.43 -34.75 20.05
N SER A 182 -9.64 -34.59 18.73
CA SER A 182 -10.13 -33.31 18.22
C SER A 182 -11.47 -32.96 18.84
N GLY A 183 -11.59 -31.69 19.22
CA GLY A 183 -12.85 -31.09 19.62
C GLY A 183 -13.77 -30.91 18.41
N GLU A 184 -15.06 -30.76 18.69
CA GLU A 184 -16.03 -30.49 17.65
C GLU A 184 -15.75 -29.16 16.94
N ILE A 185 -15.94 -29.15 15.63
CA ILE A 185 -16.01 -27.95 14.79
C ILE A 185 -17.33 -28.06 14.02
N PRO A 186 -18.42 -27.41 14.46
CA PRO A 186 -19.73 -27.53 13.84
C PRO A 186 -19.68 -27.35 12.32
N GLY A 187 -20.12 -28.37 11.57
CA GLY A 187 -20.08 -28.40 10.11
C GLY A 187 -18.80 -28.91 9.47
N GLY A 188 -17.71 -29.05 10.23
CA GLY A 188 -16.43 -29.62 9.80
C GLY A 188 -16.12 -30.96 10.47
N ILE A 189 -15.94 -30.96 11.80
CA ILE A 189 -15.72 -32.16 12.63
C ILE A 189 -16.91 -32.31 13.57
N LEU A 190 -17.67 -33.38 13.44
CA LEU A 190 -18.78 -33.69 14.34
C LEU A 190 -18.39 -34.87 15.25
N VAL A 191 -18.71 -34.79 16.54
CA VAL A 191 -18.46 -35.88 17.48
C VAL A 191 -19.78 -36.57 17.78
N ASP A 192 -19.86 -37.88 17.52
CA ASP A 192 -21.07 -38.62 17.85
C ASP A 192 -21.12 -39.09 19.31
N VAL A 193 -22.27 -39.62 19.73
CA VAL A 193 -22.50 -40.16 21.09
C VAL A 193 -21.58 -41.32 21.46
N LEU A 194 -20.94 -41.98 20.49
CA LEU A 194 -19.93 -43.01 20.73
C LEU A 194 -18.51 -42.43 20.79
N GLY A 195 -18.36 -41.12 20.62
CA GLY A 195 -17.09 -40.40 20.62
C GLY A 195 -16.33 -40.49 19.29
N ARG A 196 -16.94 -40.95 18.19
CA ARG A 196 -16.26 -40.98 16.87
C ARG A 196 -16.23 -39.59 16.26
N ARG A 197 -15.12 -39.23 15.59
CA ARG A 197 -14.95 -37.93 14.91
C ARG A 197 -15.26 -38.07 13.43
N TRP A 198 -16.30 -37.38 13.01
CA TRP A 198 -16.82 -37.34 11.65
C TRP A 198 -16.33 -36.09 10.93
N TYR A 199 -15.47 -36.27 9.93
CA TYR A 199 -14.86 -35.20 9.15
C TYR A 199 -15.63 -34.97 7.86
N ARG A 200 -16.00 -33.71 7.59
CA ARG A 200 -16.53 -33.27 6.30
C ARG A 200 -15.47 -33.47 5.20
N GLN A 201 -15.81 -34.23 4.17
CA GLN A 201 -15.01 -34.32 2.95
C GLN A 201 -15.39 -33.18 2.01
N ALA A 202 -14.44 -32.29 1.69
CA ALA A 202 -14.67 -31.20 0.76
C ALA A 202 -13.37 -30.68 0.14
N GLU A 203 -13.44 -30.23 -1.13
CA GLU A 203 -12.36 -29.52 -1.81
C GLU A 203 -12.33 -28.03 -1.47
N PHE A 204 -13.41 -27.51 -0.87
CA PHE A 204 -13.54 -26.18 -0.32
C PHE A 204 -14.64 -26.16 0.73
N VAL A 205 -14.67 -25.15 1.59
CA VAL A 205 -15.78 -24.94 2.53
C VAL A 205 -16.41 -23.56 2.37
N SER A 206 -17.66 -23.42 2.81
CA SER A 206 -18.40 -22.16 2.81
C SER A 206 -18.92 -21.85 4.21
N TYR A 207 -19.32 -20.60 4.46
CA TYR A 207 -19.92 -20.21 5.74
C TYR A 207 -21.23 -20.93 6.01
N ASP A 208 -22.03 -21.20 4.97
CA ASP A 208 -23.27 -21.97 5.13
C ASP A 208 -23.05 -23.40 5.60
N MET A 209 -21.97 -24.06 5.13
CA MET A 209 -21.60 -25.40 5.59
C MET A 209 -21.28 -25.42 7.08
N PHE A 210 -20.97 -24.28 7.69
CA PHE A 210 -20.70 -24.13 9.11
C PHE A 210 -21.88 -23.49 9.85
N MET A 211 -23.07 -23.55 9.25
CA MET A 211 -24.33 -23.03 9.78
C MET A 211 -24.28 -21.53 10.10
N ALA A 212 -23.53 -20.75 9.30
CA ALA A 212 -23.52 -19.31 9.48
C ALA A 212 -24.94 -18.73 9.30
N PRO A 213 -25.50 -18.05 10.32
CA PRO A 213 -26.80 -17.40 10.20
C PRO A 213 -26.74 -16.32 9.13
N ARG A 214 -27.59 -16.45 8.12
CA ARG A 214 -27.80 -15.41 7.12
C ARG A 214 -28.79 -14.38 7.64
N VAL A 215 -28.59 -13.11 7.26
CA VAL A 215 -29.61 -12.07 7.43
C VAL A 215 -30.89 -12.50 6.69
N PRO A 216 -32.05 -12.56 7.36
CA PRO A 216 -33.30 -13.00 6.72
C PRO A 216 -33.66 -12.14 5.51
N GLY A 217 -34.21 -12.74 4.45
CA GLY A 217 -34.49 -12.04 3.19
C GLY A 217 -35.42 -10.82 3.35
N ALA A 218 -36.44 -10.91 4.22
CA ALA A 218 -37.31 -9.78 4.53
C ALA A 218 -36.56 -8.65 5.25
N THR A 219 -35.66 -8.99 6.18
CA THR A 219 -34.80 -8.04 6.88
C THR A 219 -33.81 -7.37 5.91
N LEU A 220 -33.17 -8.15 5.04
CA LEU A 220 -32.24 -7.64 4.04
C LEU A 220 -32.93 -6.63 3.10
N LEU A 221 -34.14 -6.94 2.64
CA LEU A 221 -34.94 -6.02 1.83
C LEU A 221 -35.28 -4.75 2.60
N ALA A 222 -35.68 -4.85 3.87
CA ALA A 222 -35.99 -3.69 4.70
C ALA A 222 -34.76 -2.80 4.93
N VAL A 223 -33.58 -3.38 5.16
CA VAL A 223 -32.29 -2.67 5.24
C VAL A 223 -32.00 -1.93 3.93
N GLN A 224 -32.11 -2.60 2.79
CA GLN A 224 -31.86 -2.01 1.47
C GLN A 224 -32.79 -0.83 1.17
N VAL A 225 -34.09 -0.99 1.44
CA VAL A 225 -35.09 0.08 1.26
C VAL A 225 -34.77 1.26 2.19
N ALA A 226 -34.45 1.01 3.46
CA ALA A 226 -34.11 2.05 4.41
C ALA A 226 -32.86 2.83 3.99
N LEU A 227 -31.79 2.14 3.55
CA LEU A 227 -30.57 2.77 3.04
C LEU A 227 -30.84 3.59 1.77
N ALA A 228 -31.64 3.08 0.83
CA ALA A 228 -32.04 3.80 -0.37
C ALA A 228 -32.84 5.08 -0.08
N MET A 229 -33.60 5.09 1.02
CA MET A 229 -34.32 6.28 1.52
C MET A 229 -33.45 7.20 2.39
N GLY A 230 -32.17 6.89 2.60
CA GLY A 230 -31.28 7.63 3.50
C GLY A 230 -31.57 7.43 4.99
N ASN A 231 -32.44 6.49 5.36
CA ASN A 231 -32.83 6.22 6.74
C ASN A 231 -31.93 5.17 7.40
N ARG A 232 -30.72 5.60 7.77
CA ARG A 232 -29.68 4.74 8.35
C ARG A 232 -30.06 4.20 9.72
N SER A 233 -30.78 4.98 10.54
CA SER A 233 -31.25 4.55 11.86
C SER A 233 -32.19 3.36 11.77
N SER A 234 -33.11 3.34 10.81
CA SER A 234 -33.97 2.18 10.57
C SER A 234 -33.19 0.98 10.04
N ALA A 235 -32.22 1.19 9.15
CA ALA A 235 -31.35 0.11 8.66
C ALA A 235 -30.61 -0.59 9.81
N ILE A 236 -30.06 0.17 10.76
CA ILE A 236 -29.44 -0.38 11.97
C ILE A 236 -30.46 -1.14 12.81
N ALA A 237 -31.64 -0.57 13.03
CA ALA A 237 -32.69 -1.19 13.84
C ALA A 237 -33.17 -2.54 13.26
N TYR A 238 -33.20 -2.69 11.93
CA TYR A 238 -33.56 -3.97 11.29
C TYR A 238 -32.54 -5.07 11.52
N LEU A 239 -31.26 -4.74 11.75
CA LEU A 239 -30.25 -5.73 12.14
C LEU A 239 -30.35 -6.12 13.62
N SER A 240 -31.12 -5.39 14.43
CA SER A 240 -31.35 -5.73 15.83
C SER A 240 -32.07 -7.07 15.94
N GLY A 241 -31.47 -8.03 16.66
CA GLY A 241 -32.01 -9.38 16.82
C GLY A 241 -31.68 -10.36 15.69
N VAL A 242 -30.87 -9.95 14.70
CA VAL A 242 -30.25 -10.90 13.76
C VAL A 242 -29.12 -11.63 14.50
N GLU A 243 -29.06 -12.96 14.35
CA GLU A 243 -28.00 -13.77 14.94
C GLU A 243 -26.65 -13.53 14.23
N ALA A 244 -25.59 -13.41 15.01
CA ALA A 244 -24.25 -13.11 14.50
C ALA A 244 -23.56 -14.36 13.94
N ALA A 245 -22.84 -14.19 12.83
CA ALA A 245 -22.16 -15.28 12.12
C ALA A 245 -20.70 -15.51 12.54
N ASP A 246 -20.17 -14.74 13.48
CA ASP A 246 -18.77 -14.74 13.93
C ASP A 246 -18.20 -16.15 14.16
N ALA A 247 -18.86 -16.95 15.00
CA ALA A 247 -18.39 -18.27 15.38
C ALA A 247 -18.39 -19.26 14.20
N ALA A 248 -19.40 -19.20 13.33
CA ALA A 248 -19.50 -20.04 12.15
C ALA A 248 -18.42 -19.69 11.11
N ILE A 249 -18.17 -18.40 10.88
CA ILE A 249 -17.09 -17.92 10.02
C ILE A 249 -15.74 -18.37 10.55
N GLN A 250 -15.48 -18.20 11.86
CA GLN A 250 -14.25 -18.67 12.49
C GLN A 250 -14.07 -20.19 12.33
N ASN A 251 -15.13 -20.98 12.53
CA ASN A 251 -15.08 -22.44 12.40
C ASN A 251 -14.81 -22.88 10.95
N ALA A 252 -15.40 -22.21 9.96
CA ALA A 252 -15.15 -22.49 8.54
C ALA A 252 -13.67 -22.31 8.19
N HIS A 253 -13.08 -21.17 8.60
CA HIS A 253 -11.66 -20.90 8.41
C HIS A 253 -10.76 -21.86 9.21
N ARG A 254 -11.12 -22.18 10.46
CA ARG A 254 -10.39 -23.16 11.28
C ARG A 254 -10.31 -24.53 10.63
N TYR A 255 -11.42 -25.02 10.07
CA TYR A 255 -11.45 -26.30 9.37
C TYR A 255 -10.72 -26.25 8.03
N ALA A 256 -10.90 -25.17 7.27
CA ALA A 256 -10.18 -24.93 6.02
C ALA A 256 -8.66 -24.98 6.21
N ASN A 257 -8.16 -24.33 7.26
CA ASN A 257 -6.75 -24.33 7.62
C ASN A 257 -6.26 -25.72 8.01
N LEU A 258 -7.05 -26.51 8.75
CA LEU A 258 -6.70 -27.88 9.16
C LEU A 258 -6.46 -28.79 7.95
N LEU A 259 -7.29 -28.67 6.93
CA LEU A 259 -7.22 -29.50 5.73
C LEU A 259 -6.43 -28.88 4.58
N ASN A 260 -5.95 -27.64 4.73
CA ASN A 260 -5.33 -26.85 3.67
C ASN A 260 -6.21 -26.75 2.40
N ILE A 261 -7.50 -26.44 2.60
CA ILE A 261 -8.47 -26.25 1.51
C ILE A 261 -9.01 -24.82 1.49
N PRO A 262 -9.44 -24.29 0.34
CA PRO A 262 -9.96 -22.93 0.24
C PRO A 262 -11.32 -22.71 0.91
N VAL A 263 -11.59 -21.45 1.27
CA VAL A 263 -12.92 -20.97 1.67
C VAL A 263 -13.58 -20.26 0.49
N ARG A 264 -14.84 -20.61 0.17
CA ARG A 264 -15.61 -19.99 -0.90
C ARG A 264 -17.03 -19.67 -0.44
N GLN A 265 -17.41 -18.40 -0.46
CA GLN A 265 -18.77 -17.93 -0.19
C GLN A 265 -19.21 -16.95 -1.28
N ASN A 266 -20.02 -17.45 -2.22
CA ASN A 266 -20.40 -16.71 -3.44
C ASN A 266 -21.79 -16.05 -3.37
N ASP A 267 -22.44 -16.09 -2.21
CA ASP A 267 -23.77 -15.50 -1.98
C ASP A 267 -24.02 -15.40 -0.45
N GLY A 268 -25.00 -14.60 -0.05
CA GLY A 268 -25.47 -14.49 1.32
C GLY A 268 -25.01 -13.20 2.00
N ALA A 269 -25.86 -12.73 2.92
CA ALA A 269 -25.58 -11.60 3.79
C ALA A 269 -25.44 -12.11 5.23
N PHE A 270 -24.39 -11.68 5.93
CA PHE A 270 -24.07 -12.15 7.28
C PHE A 270 -23.85 -10.95 8.20
N LEU A 271 -24.41 -10.99 9.42
CA LEU A 271 -24.08 -10.02 10.46
C LEU A 271 -22.84 -10.50 11.21
N VAL A 272 -21.83 -9.65 11.36
CA VAL A 272 -20.61 -9.95 12.11
C VAL A 272 -20.38 -8.87 13.17
N LEU A 273 -20.31 -9.28 14.43
CA LEU A 273 -20.09 -8.40 15.59
C LEU A 273 -18.59 -8.19 15.91
N VAL A 274 -17.72 -8.96 15.28
CA VAL A 274 -16.26 -8.95 15.47
C VAL A 274 -15.86 -9.38 16.89
N ASP A 275 -16.59 -10.35 17.44
CA ASP A 275 -16.28 -10.97 18.72
C ASP A 275 -15.16 -12.01 18.57
N HIS A 276 -15.12 -12.70 17.44
CA HIS A 276 -14.16 -13.76 17.11
C HIS A 276 -13.33 -13.39 15.88
N GLU A 277 -12.00 -13.54 15.98
CA GLU A 277 -11.09 -13.39 14.84
C GLU A 277 -11.12 -14.67 13.99
N ALA A 278 -11.32 -14.52 12.68
CA ALA A 278 -11.12 -15.59 11.71
C ALA A 278 -9.67 -15.59 11.22
N GLU A 279 -8.93 -16.64 11.58
CA GLU A 279 -7.56 -16.85 11.12
C GLU A 279 -7.56 -17.48 9.72
N VAL A 280 -7.00 -16.77 8.74
CA VAL A 280 -7.02 -17.18 7.33
C VAL A 280 -5.63 -17.66 6.92
N ARG A 281 -5.50 -18.93 6.53
CA ARG A 281 -4.23 -19.50 6.01
C ARG A 281 -4.33 -20.10 4.62
N THR A 282 -5.54 -20.17 4.06
CA THR A 282 -5.80 -20.72 2.73
C THR A 282 -6.47 -19.69 1.82
N ASN A 283 -6.43 -19.95 0.51
CA ASN A 283 -7.09 -19.08 -0.48
C ASN A 283 -8.57 -18.92 -0.15
N THR A 284 -9.04 -17.68 -0.21
CA THR A 284 -10.38 -17.30 0.25
C THR A 284 -11.06 -16.45 -0.82
N SER A 285 -12.27 -16.85 -1.22
CA SER A 285 -13.07 -16.18 -2.24
C SER A 285 -14.45 -15.81 -1.68
N LEU A 286 -14.66 -14.52 -1.38
CA LEU A 286 -15.87 -14.03 -0.73
C LEU A 286 -16.65 -13.00 -1.57
N GLY A 287 -16.24 -12.75 -2.81
CA GLY A 287 -16.72 -11.65 -3.65
C GLY A 287 -18.22 -11.60 -3.95
N GLY A 288 -18.95 -12.71 -3.74
CA GLY A 288 -20.41 -12.75 -3.90
C GLY A 288 -21.19 -12.53 -2.60
N SER A 289 -20.50 -12.41 -1.46
CA SER A 289 -21.14 -12.28 -0.14
C SER A 289 -21.10 -10.87 0.41
N ILE A 290 -22.04 -10.57 1.32
CA ILE A 290 -22.13 -9.29 2.03
C ILE A 290 -21.87 -9.57 3.52
N ILE A 291 -21.01 -8.76 4.13
CA ILE A 291 -20.83 -8.74 5.58
C ILE A 291 -21.33 -7.40 6.10
N PHE A 292 -22.39 -7.47 6.91
CA PHE A 292 -22.90 -6.35 7.68
C PHE A 292 -22.22 -6.28 9.03
N THR A 293 -21.96 -5.06 9.48
CA THR A 293 -21.74 -4.76 10.91
C THR A 293 -22.88 -3.89 11.43
N SER A 294 -23.04 -3.83 12.75
CA SER A 294 -24.06 -3.04 13.45
C SER A 294 -23.41 -2.11 14.48
N ALA A 295 -24.24 -1.32 15.19
CA ALA A 295 -23.80 -0.50 16.31
C ALA A 295 -23.15 -1.31 17.46
N ASP A 296 -23.40 -2.63 17.50
CA ASP A 296 -22.85 -3.54 18.50
C ASP A 296 -21.52 -4.18 18.07
N SER A 297 -21.06 -3.91 16.84
CA SER A 297 -19.84 -4.52 16.31
C SER A 297 -18.59 -3.84 16.86
N GLY A 298 -17.73 -4.58 17.55
CA GLY A 298 -16.49 -4.06 18.14
C GLY A 298 -16.68 -3.12 19.34
N VAL A 299 -17.84 -3.12 20.00
CA VAL A 299 -18.17 -2.19 21.11
C VAL A 299 -17.24 -2.24 22.34
N ASN A 300 -16.41 -3.28 22.47
CA ASN A 300 -15.48 -3.46 23.60
C ASN A 300 -14.08 -2.85 23.40
N GLU A 301 -13.89 -1.97 22.42
CA GLU A 301 -12.54 -1.58 21.98
C GLU A 301 -12.13 -0.17 22.45
N ILE A 302 -11.04 -0.09 23.22
CA ILE A 302 -10.21 1.12 23.41
C ILE A 302 -8.72 0.77 23.18
N ARG A 303 -8.46 -0.27 22.37
CA ARG A 303 -7.18 -0.99 22.29
C ARG A 303 -6.38 -0.53 21.06
N TRP A 304 -5.06 -0.45 21.19
CA TRP A 304 -4.18 0.24 20.22
C TRP A 304 -3.06 -0.65 19.66
N GLY A 305 -3.11 -1.97 19.92
CA GLY A 305 -2.07 -2.92 19.57
C GLY A 305 -0.78 -2.76 20.39
N PRO A 306 -0.03 -3.84 20.65
CA PRO A 306 1.22 -3.79 21.39
C PRO A 306 2.32 -3.06 20.62
N LEU A 307 3.16 -2.32 21.36
CA LEU A 307 4.44 -1.81 20.88
C LEU A 307 5.55 -2.67 21.48
N ARG A 308 6.24 -3.47 20.66
CA ARG A 308 7.15 -4.54 21.14
C ARG A 308 8.11 -4.16 22.28
N LEU A 309 8.70 -2.97 22.22
CA LEU A 309 9.68 -2.51 23.21
C LEU A 309 9.11 -1.48 24.20
N LEU A 310 8.07 -0.73 23.83
CA LEU A 310 7.58 0.41 24.60
C LEU A 310 6.30 0.12 25.38
N ASP A 311 5.46 -0.76 24.86
CA ASP A 311 4.15 -1.12 25.41
C ASP A 311 3.77 -2.55 24.94
N PRO A 312 4.58 -3.57 25.29
CA PRO A 312 4.37 -4.94 24.81
C PRO A 312 3.11 -5.59 25.38
N THR A 313 2.61 -5.07 26.51
CA THR A 313 1.42 -5.59 27.20
C THR A 313 0.13 -5.00 26.66
N ALA A 314 0.17 -4.01 25.77
CA ALA A 314 -1.03 -3.45 25.18
C ALA A 314 -1.80 -4.52 24.39
N PRO A 315 -3.13 -4.61 24.59
CA PRO A 315 -3.91 -5.64 23.94
C PRO A 315 -4.04 -5.38 22.43
N GLU A 316 -4.07 -6.47 21.66
CA GLU A 316 -4.33 -6.43 20.22
C GLU A 316 -5.75 -5.88 19.93
N PRO A 317 -5.93 -5.13 18.82
CA PRO A 317 -7.25 -4.69 18.38
C PRO A 317 -8.11 -5.90 17.95
N LYS A 318 -9.45 -5.75 17.97
CA LYS A 318 -10.35 -6.71 17.33
C LYS A 318 -10.08 -6.72 15.81
N ARG A 319 -10.05 -7.92 15.25
CA ARG A 319 -9.89 -8.18 13.81
C ARG A 319 -10.97 -9.13 13.36
N MET A 320 -11.59 -8.85 12.21
CA MET A 320 -12.53 -9.77 11.58
C MET A 320 -11.78 -10.90 10.89
N PHE A 321 -10.87 -10.56 9.96
CA PHE A 321 -9.97 -11.51 9.31
C PHE A 321 -8.51 -11.20 9.63
N ASN A 322 -7.74 -12.23 9.96
CA ASN A 322 -6.30 -12.14 10.14
C ASN A 322 -5.61 -13.16 9.25
N ILE A 323 -4.99 -12.69 8.16
CA ILE A 323 -4.28 -13.53 7.22
C ILE A 323 -2.92 -13.89 7.83
N LYS A 324 -2.74 -15.14 8.25
CA LYS A 324 -1.54 -15.59 8.99
C LYS A 324 -0.67 -16.53 8.17
N GLY A 325 0.64 -16.32 8.30
CA GLY A 325 1.66 -17.11 7.65
C GLY A 325 2.36 -18.09 8.59
N LYS A 326 3.53 -18.54 8.17
CA LYS A 326 4.50 -19.23 9.02
C LYS A 326 4.83 -18.35 10.24
N GLU A 327 5.07 -19.00 11.37
CA GLU A 327 5.48 -18.29 12.58
C GLU A 327 6.79 -17.54 12.36
N ARG A 328 6.86 -16.32 12.89
CA ARG A 328 8.10 -15.52 12.90
C ARG A 328 9.13 -16.17 13.82
N ILE A 329 10.40 -15.99 13.51
CA ILE A 329 11.52 -16.51 14.31
C ILE A 329 12.16 -15.35 15.05
N GLU A 330 11.81 -15.20 16.31
CA GLU A 330 12.40 -14.16 17.18
C GLU A 330 13.81 -14.56 17.62
N LEU A 331 14.71 -13.59 17.70
CA LEU A 331 16.03 -13.83 18.27
C LEU A 331 15.90 -13.99 19.79
N THR A 332 16.52 -15.03 20.33
CA THR A 332 16.60 -15.22 21.78
C THR A 332 17.45 -14.11 22.42
N PRO A 333 17.35 -13.90 23.75
CA PRO A 333 18.20 -12.92 24.44
C PRO A 333 19.70 -13.12 24.20
N ALA A 334 20.18 -14.37 24.13
CA ALA A 334 21.59 -14.68 23.85
C ALA A 334 21.99 -14.35 22.40
N GLU A 335 21.09 -14.57 21.45
CA GLU A 335 21.29 -14.21 20.05
C GLU A 335 21.25 -12.70 19.85
N LEU A 336 20.35 -11.98 20.53
CA LEU A 336 20.33 -10.51 20.53
C LEU A 336 21.61 -9.93 21.12
N ALA A 337 22.13 -10.49 22.22
CA ALA A 337 23.41 -10.08 22.78
C ALA A 337 24.54 -10.27 21.75
N THR A 338 24.59 -11.44 21.12
CA THR A 338 25.57 -11.74 20.05
C THR A 338 25.41 -10.79 18.85
N PHE A 339 24.17 -10.52 18.43
CA PHE A 339 23.84 -9.60 17.35
C PHE A 339 24.33 -8.20 17.66
N ASN A 340 24.03 -7.68 18.85
CA ASN A 340 24.48 -6.36 19.29
C ASN A 340 25.99 -6.25 19.34
N THR A 341 26.69 -7.23 19.91
CA THR A 341 28.16 -7.20 20.01
C THR A 341 28.87 -7.33 18.67
N SER A 342 28.36 -8.16 17.75
CA SER A 342 29.13 -8.58 16.56
C SER A 342 28.59 -8.03 15.23
N TYR A 343 27.27 -7.77 15.14
CA TYR A 343 26.58 -7.57 13.86
C TYR A 343 25.79 -6.25 13.76
N SER A 344 25.39 -5.64 14.87
CA SER A 344 24.63 -4.37 14.84
C SER A 344 25.40 -3.21 14.21
N GLN A 345 26.74 -3.26 14.25
CA GLN A 345 27.62 -2.29 13.59
C GLN A 345 27.42 -2.19 12.07
N TYR A 346 26.85 -3.23 11.44
CA TYR A 346 26.54 -3.25 10.00
C TYR A 346 25.22 -2.53 9.66
N LEU A 347 24.41 -2.14 10.65
CA LEU A 347 23.16 -1.40 10.45
C LEU A 347 23.44 0.09 10.15
N LYS A 348 24.04 0.35 8.99
CA LYS A 348 24.47 1.68 8.53
C LYS A 348 23.76 2.09 7.25
N LYS A 349 23.36 3.36 7.19
CA LYS A 349 22.69 3.97 6.04
C LYS A 349 23.51 3.75 4.77
N GLY A 350 22.86 3.28 3.72
CA GLY A 350 23.46 3.00 2.41
C GLY A 350 24.05 1.59 2.27
N SER A 351 24.14 0.79 3.35
CA SER A 351 24.58 -0.59 3.28
C SER A 351 23.47 -1.50 2.73
N ASN A 352 23.84 -2.50 1.93
CA ASN A 352 22.99 -3.64 1.56
C ASN A 352 23.57 -4.95 2.10
N TYR A 353 24.28 -4.88 3.22
CA TYR A 353 25.06 -5.99 3.75
C TYR A 353 24.91 -6.12 5.26
N LEU A 354 24.49 -7.31 5.70
CA LEU A 354 24.35 -7.75 7.08
C LEU A 354 24.83 -9.20 7.20
N PRO A 355 26.11 -9.45 7.54
CA PRO A 355 26.72 -10.78 7.52
C PRO A 355 26.40 -11.62 8.76
N TYR A 356 25.13 -11.65 9.18
CA TYR A 356 24.71 -12.45 10.32
C TYR A 356 24.35 -13.88 9.85
N PRO A 357 25.15 -14.92 10.20
CA PRO A 357 25.01 -16.26 9.60
C PRO A 357 23.64 -16.90 9.76
N LYS A 358 22.93 -16.60 10.86
CA LYS A 358 21.57 -17.13 11.10
C LYS A 358 20.60 -16.74 9.97
N LEU A 359 20.79 -15.59 9.32
CA LEU A 359 19.92 -15.14 8.23
C LEU A 359 20.06 -16.01 6.97
N TYR A 360 21.20 -16.68 6.76
CA TYR A 360 21.50 -17.35 5.48
C TYR A 360 20.54 -18.50 5.16
N HIS A 361 19.97 -19.13 6.20
CA HIS A 361 18.96 -20.18 6.07
C HIS A 361 17.58 -19.66 5.63
N TYR A 362 17.37 -18.34 5.64
CA TYR A 362 16.07 -17.69 5.40
C TYR A 362 16.10 -16.79 4.16
N TYR A 363 16.90 -17.15 3.16
CA TYR A 363 16.96 -16.46 1.88
C TYR A 363 15.54 -16.26 1.29
N GLY A 364 15.25 -15.03 0.86
CA GLY A 364 13.94 -14.62 0.33
C GLY A 364 12.92 -14.21 1.40
N GLY A 365 13.20 -14.46 2.69
CA GLY A 365 12.45 -13.90 3.82
C GLY A 365 12.81 -12.44 4.10
N MET A 366 12.44 -11.93 5.27
CA MET A 366 12.75 -10.58 5.72
C MET A 366 13.36 -10.58 7.11
N PHE A 367 14.38 -9.76 7.31
CA PHE A 367 14.91 -9.45 8.63
C PHE A 367 14.24 -8.18 9.14
N TYR A 368 13.79 -8.18 10.39
CA TYR A 368 13.21 -7.03 11.08
C TYR A 368 13.95 -6.79 12.40
N ALA A 369 14.30 -5.53 12.69
CA ALA A 369 14.95 -5.12 13.93
C ALA A 369 14.39 -3.80 14.45
N LEU A 370 14.27 -3.70 15.77
CA LEU A 370 13.94 -2.49 16.52
C LEU A 370 15.01 -2.21 17.56
N SER A 371 15.41 -0.96 17.65
CA SER A 371 16.33 -0.45 18.65
C SER A 371 15.60 0.09 19.88
N ASN A 372 16.23 0.00 21.05
CA ASN A 372 15.74 0.64 22.29
C ASN A 372 15.83 2.18 22.22
N GLU A 373 16.67 2.71 21.33
CA GLU A 373 16.80 4.15 21.09
C GLU A 373 15.65 4.70 20.25
N VAL A 374 15.20 5.90 20.62
CA VAL A 374 14.16 6.66 19.91
C VAL A 374 14.79 7.45 18.77
N GLU A 375 14.21 7.35 17.59
CA GLU A 375 14.58 8.16 16.42
C GLU A 375 13.86 9.50 16.41
N ILE A 376 12.53 9.52 16.60
CA ILE A 376 11.70 10.73 16.52
C ILE A 376 10.72 10.76 17.69
N TYR A 377 10.55 11.92 18.31
CA TYR A 377 9.47 12.21 19.24
C TYR A 377 8.36 12.99 18.52
N ARG A 378 7.20 12.36 18.34
CA ARG A 378 6.04 12.99 17.72
C ARG A 378 5.62 14.21 18.52
N ASN A 379 5.50 15.37 17.87
CA ASN A 379 5.26 16.66 18.54
C ASN A 379 6.21 16.91 19.73
N GLY A 380 7.43 16.34 19.72
CA GLY A 380 8.36 16.44 20.84
C GLY A 380 7.91 15.75 22.14
N ASN A 381 6.79 15.01 22.15
CA ASN A 381 6.29 14.33 23.34
C ASN A 381 7.21 13.18 23.73
N ARG A 382 7.84 13.30 24.89
CA ARG A 382 8.72 12.27 25.46
C ARG A 382 7.99 11.36 26.43
N ASP A 383 6.81 11.70 26.93
CA ASP A 383 6.14 10.97 28.01
C ASP A 383 5.31 9.80 27.48
N ASN A 384 4.59 10.00 26.37
CA ASN A 384 3.75 8.97 25.78
C ASN A 384 4.59 7.98 24.93
N PRO A 385 4.59 6.67 25.24
CA PRO A 385 5.32 5.69 24.44
C PRO A 385 4.87 5.65 22.97
N ARG A 386 3.62 6.01 22.66
CA ARG A 386 3.10 6.00 21.28
C ARG A 386 3.58 7.18 20.44
N ASP A 387 4.13 8.21 21.08
CA ASP A 387 4.76 9.34 20.41
C ASP A 387 6.26 9.11 20.19
N ARG A 388 6.81 7.96 20.62
CA ARG A 388 8.22 7.60 20.42
C ARG A 388 8.38 6.66 19.24
N VAL A 389 8.90 7.18 18.13
CA VAL A 389 9.23 6.38 16.94
C VAL A 389 10.64 5.81 17.13
N LEU A 390 10.74 4.50 17.33
CA LEU A 390 12.03 3.82 17.48
C LEU A 390 12.79 3.68 16.16
N TYR A 391 14.12 3.69 16.24
CA TYR A 391 15.00 3.26 15.16
C TYR A 391 14.65 1.83 14.76
N ARG A 392 14.57 1.58 13.45
CA ARG A 392 14.14 0.30 12.90
C ARG A 392 14.82 -0.01 11.59
N GLU A 393 14.98 -1.30 11.33
CA GLU A 393 15.43 -1.80 10.04
C GLU A 393 14.58 -2.98 9.64
N PHE A 394 14.17 -2.99 8.37
CA PHE A 394 13.50 -4.12 7.75
C PHE A 394 13.91 -4.18 6.28
N SER A 395 14.44 -5.34 5.88
CA SER A 395 14.90 -5.61 4.51
C SER A 395 14.84 -7.09 4.23
N ARG A 396 14.62 -7.44 2.96
CA ARG A 396 14.60 -8.82 2.50
C ARG A 396 15.99 -9.42 2.50
N ILE A 397 16.06 -10.67 2.92
CA ILE A 397 17.29 -11.43 3.09
C ILE A 397 17.74 -11.98 1.74
N GLY A 398 18.88 -11.49 1.26
CA GLY A 398 19.61 -11.99 0.10
C GLY A 398 20.57 -13.13 0.45
N ARG A 399 21.41 -13.53 -0.52
CA ARG A 399 22.41 -14.59 -0.31
C ARG A 399 23.64 -14.03 0.41
N ASN A 400 24.27 -14.84 1.27
CA ASN A 400 25.56 -14.55 1.90
C ASN A 400 25.64 -13.16 2.57
N GLY A 401 24.59 -12.78 3.31
CA GLY A 401 24.52 -11.52 4.04
C GLY A 401 24.09 -10.31 3.20
N ALA A 402 23.81 -10.47 1.91
CA ALA A 402 23.20 -9.42 1.13
C ALA A 402 21.77 -9.11 1.60
N LEU A 403 21.34 -7.86 1.44
CA LEU A 403 19.97 -7.39 1.61
C LEU A 403 19.45 -6.90 0.25
N THR A 404 18.16 -7.10 -0.02
CA THR A 404 17.56 -6.62 -1.28
C THR A 404 17.32 -5.12 -1.22
N GLU A 405 16.68 -4.66 -0.14
CA GLU A 405 16.54 -3.25 0.17
C GLU A 405 17.77 -2.75 0.91
N ARG A 406 18.07 -1.47 0.70
CA ARG A 406 19.13 -0.79 1.43
C ARG A 406 18.71 -0.48 2.86
N ILE A 407 19.69 -0.46 3.75
CA ILE A 407 19.54 0.12 5.07
C ILE A 407 19.44 1.63 4.90
N VAL A 408 18.37 2.24 5.41
CA VAL A 408 18.02 3.64 5.12
C VAL A 408 18.37 4.61 6.25
N LYS A 409 18.72 4.07 7.43
CA LYS A 409 19.05 4.83 8.64
C LYS A 409 20.26 4.22 9.33
N ASP A 410 21.07 5.06 9.96
CA ASP A 410 22.13 4.61 10.85
C ASP A 410 21.50 4.23 12.20
N ILE A 411 21.47 2.94 12.49
CA ILE A 411 20.98 2.46 13.79
C ILE A 411 22.16 2.52 14.78
N PRO A 412 21.93 3.02 16.02
CA PRO A 412 22.95 3.02 17.05
C PRO A 412 23.51 1.61 17.28
N THR A 413 24.85 1.49 17.28
CA THR A 413 25.50 0.20 17.47
C THR A 413 25.20 -0.33 18.88
N GLY A 414 24.81 -1.59 18.98
CA GLY A 414 24.54 -2.27 20.25
C GLY A 414 23.15 -2.00 20.85
N SER A 415 22.27 -1.26 20.16
CA SER A 415 20.98 -0.84 20.72
C SER A 415 19.78 -1.71 20.35
N VAL A 416 19.95 -2.78 19.55
CA VAL A 416 18.83 -3.60 19.08
C VAL A 416 18.18 -4.33 20.25
N GLY A 417 16.94 -3.95 20.58
CA GLY A 417 16.17 -4.54 21.68
C GLY A 417 15.28 -5.69 21.22
N TYR A 418 14.88 -5.70 19.95
CA TYR A 418 14.07 -6.76 19.37
C TYR A 418 14.50 -7.02 17.93
N ALA A 419 14.55 -8.29 17.53
CA ALA A 419 14.75 -8.67 16.14
C ALA A 419 14.04 -9.98 15.83
N ALA A 420 13.54 -10.10 14.61
CA ALA A 420 12.86 -11.29 14.13
C ALA A 420 13.17 -11.54 12.65
N ILE A 421 13.02 -12.79 12.26
CA ILE A 421 13.07 -13.24 10.87
C ILE A 421 11.64 -13.63 10.48
N ILE A 422 11.17 -13.05 9.38
CA ILE A 422 9.88 -13.34 8.78
C ILE A 422 10.16 -14.32 7.63
N PRO A 423 9.76 -15.60 7.76
CA PRO A 423 10.02 -16.59 6.73
C PRO A 423 9.30 -16.28 5.42
N LYS A 424 9.84 -16.78 4.32
CA LYS A 424 9.15 -16.81 3.03
C LYS A 424 8.06 -17.89 3.04
N GLU A 425 6.89 -17.54 2.51
CA GLU A 425 5.83 -18.51 2.21
C GLU A 425 6.18 -19.33 0.97
N ASP A 426 5.57 -20.51 0.86
CA ASP A 426 5.79 -21.39 -0.29
C ASP A 426 5.12 -20.80 -1.54
N ASP A 427 3.91 -20.25 -1.36
CA ASP A 427 3.10 -19.64 -2.42
C ASP A 427 2.39 -18.36 -1.94
N PHE A 428 1.93 -17.55 -2.90
CA PHE A 428 1.05 -16.43 -2.61
C PHE A 428 -0.32 -16.93 -2.13
N LEU A 429 -0.90 -16.23 -1.16
CA LEU A 429 -2.30 -16.42 -0.75
C LEU A 429 -3.15 -15.32 -1.36
N GLU A 430 -4.26 -15.73 -1.95
CA GLU A 430 -5.26 -14.81 -2.49
C GLU A 430 -6.47 -14.72 -1.56
N PHE A 431 -6.84 -13.48 -1.23
CA PHE A 431 -8.02 -13.14 -0.45
C PHE A 431 -8.91 -12.20 -1.27
N GLU A 432 -9.98 -12.72 -1.84
CA GLU A 432 -11.00 -11.91 -2.50
C GLU A 432 -12.04 -11.48 -1.48
N CYS A 433 -12.18 -10.16 -1.30
CA CYS A 433 -12.99 -9.57 -0.25
C CYS A 433 -14.50 -9.79 -0.47
N PRO A 434 -15.30 -9.86 0.61
CA PRO A 434 -16.74 -9.65 0.53
C PRO A 434 -17.05 -8.16 0.36
N HIS A 435 -18.31 -7.83 0.09
CA HIS A 435 -18.79 -6.46 0.27
C HIS A 435 -19.00 -6.19 1.76
N PHE A 436 -18.17 -5.33 2.34
CA PHE A 436 -18.35 -4.84 3.70
C PHE A 436 -19.36 -3.68 3.72
N ILE A 437 -20.45 -3.83 4.47
CA ILE A 437 -21.41 -2.77 4.75
C ILE A 437 -21.39 -2.49 6.25
N GLU A 438 -20.75 -1.40 6.65
CA GLU A 438 -20.63 -1.01 8.05
C GLU A 438 -21.77 -0.08 8.43
N LEU A 439 -22.70 -0.55 9.29
CA LEU A 439 -23.77 0.26 9.86
C LEU A 439 -23.47 0.59 11.33
N GLY A 440 -23.71 1.83 11.74
CA GLY A 440 -23.57 2.28 13.12
C GLY A 440 -22.38 3.22 13.37
N ASP A 441 -22.38 3.79 14.57
CA ASP A 441 -21.49 4.88 14.99
C ASP A 441 -20.28 4.40 15.83
N SER A 442 -20.11 3.09 15.97
CA SER A 442 -19.20 2.45 16.94
C SER A 442 -18.07 1.67 16.29
N ARG A 443 -17.49 2.15 15.18
CA ARG A 443 -16.45 1.39 14.46
C ARG A 443 -15.14 1.30 15.26
N ARG A 444 -14.80 0.11 15.76
CA ARG A 444 -13.56 -0.10 16.53
C ARG A 444 -12.94 -1.50 16.34
N PHE A 445 -12.62 -1.84 15.10
CA PHE A 445 -11.98 -3.11 14.72
C PHE A 445 -11.20 -2.94 13.41
N LEU A 446 -10.55 -4.00 12.92
CA LEU A 446 -9.97 -4.11 11.58
C LEU A 446 -10.75 -5.14 10.77
N ASN A 447 -11.10 -4.84 9.51
CA ASN A 447 -11.75 -5.82 8.64
C ASN A 447 -10.72 -6.89 8.25
N ILE A 448 -9.53 -6.46 7.82
CA ILE A 448 -8.46 -7.36 7.39
C ILE A 448 -7.13 -6.91 8.02
N GLU A 449 -6.49 -7.81 8.78
CA GLU A 449 -5.07 -7.72 9.15
C GLU A 449 -4.27 -8.71 8.30
N VAL A 450 -3.17 -8.24 7.73
CA VAL A 450 -2.17 -9.05 7.02
C VAL A 450 -0.97 -9.27 7.94
N SER A 451 -0.90 -10.48 8.49
CA SER A 451 0.22 -10.98 9.30
C SER A 451 1.00 -12.08 8.55
N ARG A 452 0.89 -12.10 7.22
CA ARG A 452 1.50 -13.09 6.31
C ARG A 452 2.19 -12.35 5.15
N PRO A 453 3.44 -12.68 4.79
CA PRO A 453 4.04 -12.14 3.57
C PRO A 453 3.48 -12.85 2.32
N MET A 454 3.70 -12.27 1.13
CA MET A 454 3.23 -12.83 -0.15
C MET A 454 1.71 -12.99 -0.19
N VAL A 455 0.98 -11.87 -0.06
CA VAL A 455 -0.49 -11.84 -0.04
C VAL A 455 -1.03 -10.93 -1.13
N ARG A 456 -2.11 -11.39 -1.79
CA ARG A 456 -2.93 -10.60 -2.70
C ARG A 456 -4.31 -10.40 -2.10
N ILE A 457 -4.69 -9.16 -1.85
CA ILE A 457 -6.05 -8.77 -1.46
C ILE A 457 -6.72 -8.18 -2.69
N LYS A 458 -7.85 -8.76 -3.08
CA LYS A 458 -8.54 -8.41 -4.32
C LYS A 458 -9.96 -7.95 -4.08
N ASN A 459 -10.45 -7.08 -4.96
CA ASN A 459 -11.86 -6.72 -5.11
C ASN A 459 -12.50 -6.20 -3.81
N LEU A 460 -11.79 -5.36 -3.05
CA LEU A 460 -12.37 -4.75 -1.85
C LEU A 460 -13.56 -3.89 -2.26
N VAL A 461 -14.73 -4.18 -1.69
CA VAL A 461 -15.86 -3.25 -1.73
C VAL A 461 -16.24 -2.92 -0.28
N HIS A 462 -16.18 -1.65 0.07
CA HIS A 462 -16.48 -1.18 1.42
C HIS A 462 -17.40 0.02 1.38
N THR A 463 -18.42 0.00 2.23
CA THR A 463 -19.36 1.11 2.38
C THR A 463 -19.63 1.34 3.86
N SER A 464 -19.36 2.56 4.34
CA SER A 464 -19.69 2.97 5.71
C SER A 464 -20.92 3.88 5.74
N TRP A 465 -21.90 3.52 6.55
CA TRP A 465 -23.15 4.26 6.76
C TRP A 465 -23.35 4.62 8.23
N GLN A 466 -22.57 5.60 8.70
CA GLN A 466 -22.72 6.19 10.03
C GLN A 466 -24.05 6.96 10.16
N THR A 467 -24.65 6.95 11.35
CA THR A 467 -25.84 7.75 11.70
C THR A 467 -25.49 9.15 12.21
N ALA A 468 -24.31 9.34 12.79
CA ALA A 468 -23.89 10.64 13.31
C ALA A 468 -23.66 11.68 12.20
N SER A 469 -24.02 12.93 12.50
CA SER A 469 -23.79 14.08 11.62
C SER A 469 -22.37 14.64 11.72
N THR A 470 -21.58 14.21 12.71
CA THR A 470 -20.19 14.61 12.95
C THR A 470 -19.25 13.42 12.76
N SER A 471 -18.03 13.67 12.27
CA SER A 471 -16.99 12.64 12.10
C SER A 471 -16.85 11.75 13.33
N LEU A 472 -16.91 10.44 13.11
CA LEU A 472 -16.58 9.42 14.08
C LEU A 472 -15.36 8.66 13.54
N GLU A 473 -14.18 9.26 13.68
CA GLU A 473 -12.89 8.81 13.12
C GLU A 473 -12.89 7.34 12.68
N SER A 474 -13.30 7.06 11.44
CA SER A 474 -13.32 5.68 10.95
C SER A 474 -11.88 5.26 10.66
N ARG A 475 -11.52 4.05 11.07
CA ARG A 475 -10.12 3.59 11.04
C ARG A 475 -9.93 2.52 10.01
N VAL A 476 -8.66 2.13 9.89
CA VAL A 476 -8.09 1.19 8.92
C VAL A 476 -9.03 0.02 8.56
N VAL A 477 -9.32 -0.16 7.27
CA VAL A 477 -10.04 -1.34 6.75
C VAL A 477 -9.07 -2.50 6.55
N ILE A 478 -7.94 -2.22 5.88
CA ILE A 478 -6.85 -3.17 5.64
C ILE A 478 -5.59 -2.69 6.34
N SER A 479 -5.07 -3.50 7.27
CA SER A 479 -3.74 -3.29 7.85
C SER A 479 -2.77 -4.38 7.45
N ALA A 480 -1.49 -4.05 7.33
CA ALA A 480 -0.40 -5.02 7.27
C ALA A 480 0.72 -4.58 8.21
N ARG A 481 1.41 -5.54 8.85
CA ARG A 481 2.52 -5.24 9.76
C ARG A 481 3.67 -6.22 9.63
N GLU A 482 4.88 -5.70 9.47
CA GLU A 482 6.14 -6.46 9.47
C GLU A 482 6.11 -7.66 8.52
N VAL A 483 5.67 -7.42 7.29
CA VAL A 483 5.59 -8.43 6.24
C VAL A 483 6.29 -7.93 4.98
N PHE A 484 6.21 -8.68 3.89
CA PHE A 484 6.70 -8.25 2.58
C PHE A 484 5.82 -8.84 1.48
N ASP A 485 5.89 -8.26 0.28
CA ASP A 485 5.12 -8.70 -0.89
C ASP A 485 3.60 -8.64 -0.65
N VAL A 486 3.08 -7.44 -0.37
CA VAL A 486 1.64 -7.19 -0.14
C VAL A 486 1.05 -6.46 -1.34
N PHE A 487 0.05 -7.06 -1.97
CA PHE A 487 -0.60 -6.55 -3.17
C PHE A 487 -2.08 -6.30 -2.87
N CYS A 488 -2.53 -5.06 -3.02
CA CYS A 488 -3.95 -4.69 -2.95
C CYS A 488 -4.40 -4.29 -4.36
N GLU A 489 -5.26 -5.10 -4.97
CA GLU A 489 -5.67 -4.97 -6.36
C GLU A 489 -7.19 -4.78 -6.44
N TYR A 490 -7.64 -3.70 -7.08
CA TYR A 490 -9.06 -3.37 -7.26
C TYR A 490 -9.79 -3.15 -5.93
N GLY A 491 -10.04 -1.88 -5.60
CA GLY A 491 -10.77 -1.56 -4.39
C GLY A 491 -11.67 -0.35 -4.57
N GLU A 492 -12.87 -0.41 -4.00
CA GLU A 492 -13.81 0.70 -3.93
C GLU A 492 -14.27 0.86 -2.49
N THR A 493 -13.96 2.03 -1.91
CA THR A 493 -14.32 2.34 -0.52
C THR A 493 -14.92 3.73 -0.44
N THR A 494 -16.07 3.82 0.22
CA THR A 494 -16.77 5.09 0.45
C THR A 494 -17.13 5.22 1.93
N CYS A 495 -16.89 6.39 2.51
CA CYS A 495 -17.35 6.74 3.85
C CYS A 495 -18.28 7.95 3.83
N HIS A 496 -18.80 8.26 5.01
CA HIS A 496 -19.65 9.41 5.22
C HIS A 496 -18.89 10.72 4.91
N PRO A 497 -19.44 11.68 4.14
CA PRO A 497 -18.74 12.93 3.80
C PRO A 497 -18.28 13.78 4.99
N ALA A 498 -18.91 13.65 6.15
CA ALA A 498 -18.48 14.33 7.37
C ALA A 498 -17.24 13.70 8.03
N GLU A 499 -16.69 12.62 7.48
CA GLU A 499 -15.52 11.91 8.01
C GLU A 499 -14.24 12.74 7.75
N ASN A 500 -13.63 13.19 8.85
CA ASN A 500 -12.55 14.17 8.86
C ASN A 500 -11.15 13.51 8.92
N GLY A 501 -11.01 12.24 8.52
CA GLY A 501 -9.72 11.61 8.25
C GLY A 501 -9.60 10.14 8.68
N SER A 502 -9.75 9.25 7.71
CA SER A 502 -9.61 7.79 7.83
C SER A 502 -8.57 7.23 6.84
N TYR A 503 -8.24 5.94 6.97
CA TYR A 503 -7.33 5.25 6.05
C TYR A 503 -7.97 3.96 5.59
N VAL A 504 -8.08 3.75 4.28
CA VAL A 504 -8.54 2.47 3.75
C VAL A 504 -7.49 1.41 4.05
N ILE A 505 -6.26 1.74 3.70
CA ILE A 505 -5.11 0.86 3.77
C ILE A 505 -4.05 1.54 4.63
N CYS A 506 -3.52 0.81 5.60
CA CYS A 506 -2.45 1.27 6.47
C CYS A 506 -1.42 0.16 6.71
N ILE A 507 -0.25 0.30 6.11
CA ILE A 507 0.76 -0.74 6.01
C ILE A 507 2.02 -0.32 6.75
N ARG A 508 2.61 -1.22 7.53
CA ARG A 508 3.63 -0.91 8.54
C ARG A 508 4.81 -1.83 8.46
N ASP A 509 6.00 -1.27 8.61
CA ASP A 509 7.28 -1.95 8.57
C ASP A 509 7.37 -3.04 7.46
N THR A 510 6.92 -2.71 6.25
CA THR A 510 6.71 -3.69 5.16
C THR A 510 7.55 -3.36 3.93
N CYS A 511 8.09 -4.41 3.28
CA CYS A 511 8.81 -4.30 2.00
C CYS A 511 7.92 -4.67 0.81
N ASN A 512 8.10 -3.98 -0.32
CA ASN A 512 7.47 -4.32 -1.60
C ASN A 512 5.93 -4.38 -1.53
N VAL A 513 5.32 -3.20 -1.51
CA VAL A 513 3.87 -2.99 -1.42
C VAL A 513 3.35 -2.49 -2.76
N HIS A 514 2.27 -3.09 -3.25
CA HIS A 514 1.60 -2.70 -4.50
C HIS A 514 0.15 -2.35 -4.23
N ILE A 515 -0.30 -1.17 -4.68
CA ILE A 515 -1.68 -0.69 -4.50
C ILE A 515 -2.20 -0.22 -5.85
N ASP A 516 -3.05 -1.01 -6.49
CA ASP A 516 -3.44 -0.79 -7.87
C ASP A 516 -4.96 -0.74 -8.05
N ASN A 517 -5.44 0.20 -8.85
CA ASN A 517 -6.86 0.39 -9.17
C ASN A 517 -7.73 0.60 -7.93
N TYR A 518 -7.25 1.38 -6.97
CA TYR A 518 -8.00 1.70 -5.76
C TYR A 518 -8.73 3.03 -5.87
N TYR A 519 -9.95 3.05 -5.35
CA TYR A 519 -10.81 4.23 -5.25
C TYR A 519 -11.30 4.39 -3.81
N GLY A 520 -10.81 5.42 -3.13
CA GLY A 520 -11.23 5.83 -1.79
C GLY A 520 -11.60 7.31 -1.76
N LEU A 521 -12.83 7.62 -1.36
CA LEU A 521 -13.32 9.00 -1.24
C LEU A 521 -13.97 9.28 0.13
N HIS A 522 -14.26 10.57 0.38
CA HIS A 522 -15.10 11.06 1.49
C HIS A 522 -14.54 10.91 2.91
N GLY A 523 -13.22 10.77 3.06
CA GLY A 523 -12.58 10.52 4.36
C GLY A 523 -11.54 9.41 4.28
N TRP A 524 -11.67 8.54 3.26
CA TRP A 524 -10.81 7.40 3.00
C TRP A 524 -9.54 7.72 2.21
N GLY A 525 -8.38 7.59 2.87
CA GLY A 525 -7.07 7.81 2.28
C GLY A 525 -6.17 6.59 2.25
N PHE A 526 -4.98 6.76 1.70
CA PHE A 526 -3.93 5.75 1.73
C PHE A 526 -2.80 6.14 2.68
N GLN A 527 -2.43 5.17 3.52
CA GLN A 527 -1.36 5.21 4.51
C GLN A 527 -1.54 6.25 5.62
N GLY A 528 -1.12 5.90 6.84
CA GLY A 528 -1.23 6.73 8.04
C GLY A 528 -0.37 6.22 9.18
N HIS A 529 0.80 5.65 8.85
CA HIS A 529 1.67 5.01 9.83
C HIS A 529 3.11 4.92 9.35
N HIS A 530 3.92 4.22 10.14
CA HIS A 530 5.35 4.08 10.01
C HIS A 530 5.74 2.87 9.14
N GLY A 531 6.60 3.09 8.14
CA GLY A 531 7.46 2.04 7.57
C GLY A 531 6.95 1.36 6.31
N ILE A 532 7.33 1.89 5.15
CA ILE A 532 7.29 1.14 3.89
C ILE A 532 8.62 1.36 3.15
N LYS A 533 9.19 0.27 2.61
CA LYS A 533 10.30 0.31 1.66
C LYS A 533 9.84 -0.33 0.34
N GLY A 534 9.79 0.47 -0.73
CA GLY A 534 9.26 0.03 -2.01
C GLY A 534 7.74 0.00 -2.01
N LEU A 535 7.14 1.16 -2.25
CA LEU A 535 5.70 1.31 -2.52
C LEU A 535 5.49 1.62 -3.99
N TYR A 536 4.64 0.86 -4.64
CA TYR A 536 4.23 1.06 -6.02
C TYR A 536 2.71 1.22 -6.06
N GLY A 537 2.24 2.33 -6.62
CA GLY A 537 0.80 2.55 -6.79
C GLY A 537 0.44 2.97 -8.21
N ASN A 538 -0.51 2.29 -8.83
CA ASN A 538 -0.96 2.60 -10.18
C ASN A 538 -2.48 2.82 -10.27
N ARG A 539 -2.89 3.91 -10.94
CA ARG A 539 -4.30 4.25 -11.21
C ARG A 539 -5.15 4.30 -9.93
N ASN A 540 -4.74 5.15 -9.01
CA ASN A 540 -5.40 5.28 -7.71
C ASN A 540 -6.12 6.61 -7.56
N THR A 541 -7.25 6.59 -6.86
CA THR A 541 -7.96 7.77 -6.39
C THR A 541 -8.10 7.68 -4.89
N PHE A 542 -7.55 8.65 -4.15
CA PHE A 542 -7.67 8.74 -2.71
C PHE A 542 -8.12 10.13 -2.29
N ASN A 543 -8.65 10.27 -1.07
CA ASN A 543 -8.85 11.61 -0.52
C ASN A 543 -7.53 12.22 0.01
N ARG A 544 -6.54 11.39 0.35
CA ARG A 544 -5.22 11.76 0.87
C ARG A 544 -4.21 10.62 0.69
N VAL A 545 -2.94 10.98 0.71
CA VAL A 545 -1.82 10.06 0.90
C VAL A 545 -1.01 10.58 2.08
N ASP A 546 -0.73 9.79 3.11
CA ASP A 546 -0.14 10.32 4.33
C ASP A 546 0.89 9.37 4.94
N PHE A 547 2.10 9.86 5.20
CA PHE A 547 3.15 9.09 5.85
C PHE A 547 3.52 9.73 7.18
N HIS A 548 3.32 8.98 8.27
CA HIS A 548 3.71 9.42 9.61
C HIS A 548 5.21 9.34 9.83
N SER A 549 5.87 8.27 9.39
CA SER A 549 7.33 8.26 9.27
C SER A 549 7.76 7.15 8.32
N PHE A 550 8.98 7.24 7.80
CA PHE A 550 9.64 6.11 7.17
C PHE A 550 8.97 5.59 5.87
N GLY A 551 8.74 6.48 4.89
CA GLY A 551 8.42 6.11 3.50
C GLY A 551 9.66 6.20 2.59
N TYR A 552 10.13 5.07 2.08
CA TYR A 552 11.30 4.98 1.20
C TYR A 552 10.95 4.27 -0.09
N ASP A 553 11.45 4.78 -1.22
CA ASP A 553 11.18 4.22 -2.55
C ASP A 553 9.68 4.19 -2.85
N VAL A 554 9.07 5.38 -2.92
CA VAL A 554 7.62 5.55 -3.12
C VAL A 554 7.34 6.04 -4.52
N PHE A 555 6.59 5.24 -5.29
CA PHE A 555 6.31 5.49 -6.70
C PHE A 555 4.81 5.42 -6.95
N PHE A 556 4.24 6.52 -7.44
CA PHE A 556 2.87 6.58 -7.91
C PHE A 556 2.81 6.89 -9.40
N LYS A 557 1.94 6.17 -10.11
CA LYS A 557 1.58 6.44 -11.50
C LYS A 557 0.08 6.61 -11.62
N ASP A 558 -0.33 7.72 -12.21
CA ASP A 558 -1.74 8.09 -12.36
C ASP A 558 -2.46 8.14 -10.99
N LEU A 559 -2.06 9.11 -10.18
CA LEU A 559 -2.61 9.34 -8.85
C LEU A 559 -3.59 10.51 -8.91
N THR A 560 -4.82 10.27 -8.49
CA THR A 560 -5.81 11.30 -8.21
C THR A 560 -5.95 11.49 -6.70
N VAL A 561 -5.80 12.73 -6.24
CA VAL A 561 -6.12 13.11 -4.87
C VAL A 561 -7.28 14.09 -4.89
N LYS A 562 -8.41 13.71 -4.29
CA LYS A 562 -9.63 14.52 -4.23
C LYS A 562 -10.02 14.80 -2.79
N GLY A 563 -9.80 16.03 -2.34
CA GLY A 563 -9.93 16.40 -0.93
C GLY A 563 -8.61 16.94 -0.42
N ARG A 564 -7.95 16.19 0.46
CA ARG A 564 -6.80 16.60 1.25
C ARG A 564 -5.49 16.52 0.47
N GLN A 565 -4.41 16.36 1.21
CA GLN A 565 -3.03 16.51 0.76
C GLN A 565 -2.30 15.19 0.70
N ILE A 566 -1.13 15.26 0.08
CA ILE A 566 -0.10 14.25 0.15
C ILE A 566 0.90 14.72 1.22
N ASN A 567 1.08 13.95 2.29
CA ASN A 567 2.13 14.21 3.27
C ASN A 567 3.27 13.23 3.12
N LEU A 568 4.47 13.78 2.97
CA LEU A 568 5.70 13.05 2.73
C LEU A 568 6.53 12.92 4.00
N GLN A 569 7.15 11.75 4.14
CA GLN A 569 8.22 11.53 5.10
C GLN A 569 9.07 10.31 4.71
N GLY A 570 10.35 10.31 5.10
CA GLY A 570 11.29 9.24 4.79
C GLY A 570 12.33 9.70 3.81
N GLY A 571 12.59 8.97 2.72
CA GLY A 571 13.64 9.42 1.81
C GLY A 571 13.96 8.51 0.65
N ASN A 572 15.20 8.63 0.18
CA ASN A 572 15.71 8.04 -1.06
C ASN A 572 15.02 8.58 -2.33
N GLU A 573 13.84 8.08 -2.69
CA GLU A 573 13.08 8.60 -3.83
C GLU A 573 11.57 8.58 -3.57
N TRP A 574 10.94 9.68 -3.97
CA TRP A 574 9.50 9.87 -4.11
C TRP A 574 9.23 10.31 -5.55
N SER A 575 8.47 9.53 -6.30
CA SER A 575 8.14 9.84 -7.70
C SER A 575 6.64 9.74 -7.94
N ILE A 576 6.07 10.76 -8.58
CA ILE A 576 4.65 10.80 -8.94
C ILE A 576 4.53 11.20 -10.42
N GLU A 577 4.12 10.26 -11.26
CA GLU A 577 3.78 10.48 -12.67
C GLU A 577 2.27 10.66 -12.80
N LYS A 578 1.81 11.71 -13.49
CA LYS A 578 0.38 12.03 -13.72
C LYS A 578 -0.39 12.24 -12.42
N LEU A 579 -0.10 13.33 -11.74
CA LEU A 579 -0.79 13.76 -10.54
C LEU A 579 -2.01 14.63 -10.88
N ARG A 580 -3.21 14.21 -10.47
CA ARG A 580 -4.44 14.97 -10.57
C ARG A 580 -4.93 15.38 -9.19
N LEU A 581 -5.07 16.68 -8.96
CA LEU A 581 -5.51 17.24 -7.68
C LEU A 581 -6.87 17.89 -7.87
N TYR A 582 -7.88 17.42 -7.13
CA TYR A 582 -9.22 18.00 -7.11
C TYR A 582 -9.46 18.67 -5.78
N ILE A 583 -9.50 20.00 -5.82
CA ILE A 583 -9.89 20.84 -4.70
C ILE A 583 -11.41 20.81 -4.59
N THR A 584 -11.95 20.33 -3.46
CA THR A 584 -13.39 20.04 -3.23
C THR A 584 -13.90 20.65 -1.92
N ARG A 585 -15.23 20.70 -1.75
CA ARG A 585 -15.90 20.96 -0.46
C ARG A 585 -15.79 19.73 0.45
N THR A 586 -15.77 19.93 1.77
CA THR A 586 -15.83 18.80 2.73
C THR A 586 -17.19 18.56 3.33
N SER A 587 -17.97 19.61 3.62
CA SER A 587 -19.35 19.50 4.09
C SER A 587 -19.91 20.92 4.28
N GLY A 588 -21.12 21.20 3.79
CA GLY A 588 -21.64 22.58 3.72
C GLY A 588 -20.88 23.46 2.71
N ASP A 589 -20.94 24.79 2.88
CA ASP A 589 -20.19 25.75 2.05
C ASP A 589 -18.68 25.81 2.37
N ALA A 590 -18.18 24.97 3.30
CA ALA A 590 -16.79 24.98 3.72
C ALA A 590 -15.91 24.03 2.88
N MET A 591 -14.83 24.57 2.33
CA MET A 591 -13.68 23.80 1.83
C MET A 591 -12.90 23.19 3.00
N GLU A 592 -12.09 22.15 2.77
CA GLU A 592 -11.23 21.62 3.84
C GLU A 592 -10.28 22.68 4.36
N TYR A 593 -10.10 22.72 5.68
CA TYR A 593 -9.35 23.72 6.44
C TYR A 593 -7.88 23.90 5.99
N PHE A 594 -7.32 22.95 5.23
CA PHE A 594 -5.90 22.89 4.87
C PHE A 594 -5.56 23.12 3.38
N LEU A 595 -6.52 23.38 2.46
CA LEU A 595 -6.30 23.24 1.00
C LEU A 595 -5.56 24.37 0.26
N ASN A 596 -4.68 25.12 0.92
CA ASN A 596 -3.82 26.08 0.22
C ASN A 596 -2.48 25.46 -0.23
N TYR A 597 -2.32 24.13 -0.14
CA TYR A 597 -1.23 23.39 -0.76
C TYR A 597 -1.62 21.95 -1.10
N ALA A 598 -0.84 21.26 -1.94
CA ALA A 598 -1.09 19.87 -2.34
C ALA A 598 -0.19 18.85 -1.64
N ILE A 599 1.11 19.13 -1.55
CA ILE A 599 2.13 18.24 -1.00
C ILE A 599 2.82 18.93 0.16
N GLY A 600 2.82 18.28 1.32
CA GLY A 600 3.45 18.75 2.55
C GLY A 600 4.46 17.76 3.11
N MET A 601 5.37 18.23 3.95
CA MET A 601 6.16 17.34 4.80
C MET A 601 5.40 17.09 6.11
N ARG A 602 5.59 15.93 6.74
CA ARG A 602 4.82 15.60 7.94
C ARG A 602 5.38 16.25 9.20
N GLN A 603 4.68 17.28 9.69
CA GLN A 603 5.15 18.21 10.73
C GLN A 603 5.33 17.61 12.10
N ASP A 604 4.34 16.84 12.56
CA ASP A 604 4.36 16.23 13.88
C ASP A 604 5.46 15.17 14.01
N TYR A 605 6.17 14.86 12.92
CA TYR A 605 7.29 13.95 12.87
C TYR A 605 8.56 14.61 12.30
N ALA A 606 8.82 15.85 12.71
CA ALA A 606 10.03 16.61 12.40
C ALA A 606 10.23 16.98 10.92
N SER A 607 9.29 16.66 10.03
CA SER A 607 9.45 16.90 8.59
C SER A 607 10.69 16.21 8.01
N ASP A 608 11.02 15.01 8.47
CA ASP A 608 12.25 14.30 8.07
C ASP A 608 12.08 13.61 6.70
N CYS A 609 12.27 14.38 5.63
CA CYS A 609 12.23 13.91 4.24
C CYS A 609 13.60 14.09 3.57
N ASP A 610 14.43 13.06 3.63
CA ASP A 610 15.80 13.01 3.10
C ASP A 610 15.88 12.16 1.82
N GLY A 611 15.09 12.53 0.81
CA GLY A 611 15.03 11.86 -0.49
C GLY A 611 14.72 12.79 -1.65
N ILE A 612 14.94 12.34 -2.88
CA ILE A 612 14.61 13.10 -4.09
C ILE A 612 13.10 13.09 -4.29
N LEU A 613 12.51 14.24 -4.61
CA LEU A 613 11.09 14.39 -4.98
C LEU A 613 10.97 14.69 -6.47
N ASN A 614 10.37 13.78 -7.22
CA ASN A 614 10.10 13.87 -8.65
C ASN A 614 8.60 13.90 -8.91
N ILE A 615 8.11 14.92 -9.61
CA ILE A 615 6.71 15.06 -9.99
C ILE A 615 6.63 15.44 -11.46
N ASP A 616 5.88 14.67 -12.25
CA ASP A 616 5.72 14.93 -13.69
C ASP A 616 4.25 14.77 -14.11
N GLY A 617 3.76 15.75 -14.87
CA GLY A 617 2.38 15.79 -15.36
C GLY A 617 1.41 16.10 -14.22
N VAL A 618 1.31 17.38 -13.85
CA VAL A 618 0.46 17.83 -12.75
C VAL A 618 -0.75 18.58 -13.31
N THR A 619 -1.95 18.22 -12.87
CA THR A 619 -3.16 18.99 -13.14
C THR A 619 -3.89 19.28 -11.84
N VAL A 620 -4.06 20.56 -11.53
CA VAL A 620 -4.82 21.02 -10.37
C VAL A 620 -6.15 21.58 -10.86
N MET A 621 -7.25 21.11 -10.28
CA MET A 621 -8.63 21.41 -10.66
C MET A 621 -9.45 21.76 -9.42
N TRP A 622 -10.51 22.53 -9.63
CA TRP A 622 -11.47 22.92 -8.60
C TRP A 622 -12.86 22.39 -8.93
N ASP A 623 -13.61 21.94 -7.92
CA ASP A 623 -15.03 21.66 -8.07
C ASP A 623 -15.81 22.93 -8.41
N ARG A 624 -16.88 22.78 -9.19
CA ARG A 624 -17.66 23.89 -9.73
C ARG A 624 -18.30 24.74 -8.62
N GLY A 625 -18.13 26.05 -8.72
CA GLY A 625 -18.77 27.04 -7.86
C GLY A 625 -18.15 27.15 -6.46
N LEU A 626 -16.91 26.69 -6.29
CA LEU A 626 -16.14 26.95 -5.07
C LEU A 626 -15.85 28.46 -4.93
N PRO A 627 -16.10 29.09 -3.76
CA PRO A 627 -15.67 30.46 -3.51
C PRO A 627 -14.13 30.53 -3.43
N ALA A 628 -13.57 31.66 -3.85
CA ALA A 628 -12.13 31.86 -3.91
C ALA A 628 -11.46 31.84 -2.51
N TRP A 629 -10.92 30.68 -2.18
CA TRP A 629 -9.93 30.38 -1.14
C TRP A 629 -10.48 30.49 0.29
N TYR A 630 -10.44 29.36 0.99
CA TYR A 630 -10.73 29.27 2.42
C TYR A 630 -9.51 29.69 3.23
N ASN A 631 -9.19 31.00 3.30
CA ASN A 631 -8.32 31.69 4.28
C ASN A 631 -7.80 33.02 3.71
N THR A 632 -6.97 33.74 4.46
CA THR A 632 -6.22 34.94 4.02
C THR A 632 -4.88 34.63 3.33
N THR A 633 -4.50 33.36 3.12
CA THR A 633 -3.19 32.93 2.51
C THR A 633 -2.99 33.13 0.99
N ARG A 634 -2.13 34.07 0.60
CA ARG A 634 -2.03 34.63 -0.78
C ARG A 634 -1.92 33.64 -1.95
N SER A 635 -1.39 32.42 -1.76
CA SER A 635 -1.10 31.46 -2.84
C SER A 635 -1.66 30.06 -2.59
N PHE A 636 -1.84 29.30 -3.68
CA PHE A 636 -1.92 27.83 -3.63
C PHE A 636 -0.55 27.24 -4.01
N ASP A 637 -0.02 26.33 -3.20
CA ASP A 637 1.32 25.79 -3.39
C ASP A 637 1.27 24.30 -3.78
N LEU A 638 1.96 23.87 -4.85
CA LEU A 638 2.05 22.45 -5.15
C LEU A 638 2.85 21.73 -4.06
N VAL A 639 4.08 22.17 -3.79
CA VAL A 639 4.91 21.65 -2.71
C VAL A 639 5.08 22.74 -1.68
N ARG A 640 4.47 22.56 -0.51
CA ARG A 640 4.71 23.42 0.65
C ARG A 640 5.54 22.70 1.69
N ILE A 641 6.48 23.44 2.22
CA ILE A 641 7.31 22.99 3.30
C ILE A 641 6.85 23.67 4.59
N ILE A 642 5.98 23.04 5.38
CA ILE A 642 5.62 23.28 6.81
C ILE A 642 5.40 24.72 7.33
N ASP A 643 4.26 24.88 8.02
CA ASP A 643 3.71 26.07 8.70
C ASP A 643 4.22 26.31 10.14
N THR A 644 4.18 27.57 10.58
CA THR A 644 4.71 28.26 11.77
C THR A 644 4.20 27.85 13.16
N ALA A 645 3.31 26.85 13.31
CA ALA A 645 2.43 26.77 14.49
C ALA A 645 2.88 25.87 15.69
N ASN A 646 3.94 25.04 15.63
CA ASN A 646 4.24 24.06 16.70
C ASN A 646 5.72 23.93 17.12
N SER A 647 6.15 24.66 18.15
CA SER A 647 7.54 24.91 18.58
C SER A 647 8.26 23.80 19.38
N LEU A 648 8.04 22.50 19.11
CA LEU A 648 8.55 21.43 19.99
C LEU A 648 9.72 20.65 19.37
N ASP A 649 10.78 20.39 20.14
CA ASP A 649 11.96 19.61 19.71
C ASP A 649 11.62 18.11 19.55
N GLN A 650 11.54 17.64 18.31
CA GLN A 650 11.28 16.24 17.97
C GLN A 650 12.51 15.32 18.09
N GLY A 651 13.68 15.83 18.47
CA GLY A 651 14.89 15.05 18.72
C GLY A 651 15.81 14.86 17.51
N ILE A 652 15.45 15.38 16.33
CA ILE A 652 16.26 15.34 15.10
C ILE A 652 16.16 16.64 14.31
N ASP A 653 17.07 16.83 13.36
CA ASP A 653 16.99 17.91 12.37
C ASP A 653 15.78 17.73 11.44
N SER A 654 15.13 18.83 11.09
CA SER A 654 14.14 18.85 10.00
C SER A 654 14.85 18.83 8.66
N LYS A 655 14.41 17.93 7.76
CA LYS A 655 15.10 17.68 6.48
C LYS A 655 14.14 17.75 5.32
N LEU A 656 14.43 18.63 4.39
CA LEU A 656 13.62 18.79 3.18
C LEU A 656 14.26 18.01 2.04
N PRO A 657 13.49 17.56 1.02
CA PRO A 657 14.08 16.87 -0.12
C PRO A 657 15.31 17.62 -0.64
N PRO A 658 16.52 17.02 -0.66
CA PRO A 658 17.72 17.69 -1.17
C PRO A 658 17.58 18.06 -2.65
N SER A 659 16.73 17.33 -3.39
CA SER A 659 16.36 17.67 -4.76
C SER A 659 14.85 17.59 -4.94
N ILE A 660 14.28 18.64 -5.54
CA ILE A 660 12.88 18.70 -5.95
C ILE A 660 12.84 18.98 -7.45
N THR A 661 12.15 18.13 -8.21
CA THR A 661 11.94 18.32 -9.64
C THR A 661 10.46 18.22 -9.96
N ILE A 662 9.92 19.25 -10.60
CA ILE A 662 8.51 19.36 -10.97
C ILE A 662 8.42 19.71 -12.45
N ARG A 663 7.63 18.95 -13.22
CA ARG A 663 7.44 19.16 -14.65
C ARG A 663 5.97 19.17 -15.05
N ASN A 664 5.66 19.94 -16.10
CA ASN A 664 4.39 19.91 -16.81
C ASN A 664 3.18 20.18 -15.89
N MET A 665 3.18 21.33 -15.22
CA MET A 665 2.12 21.74 -14.30
C MET A 665 1.08 22.63 -14.97
N VAL A 666 -0.19 22.27 -14.83
CA VAL A 666 -1.34 23.05 -15.31
C VAL A 666 -2.34 23.28 -14.18
N PHE A 667 -2.70 24.54 -13.95
CA PHE A 667 -3.83 24.93 -13.10
C PHE A 667 -5.05 25.21 -13.97
N ASP A 668 -6.09 24.39 -13.82
CA ASP A 668 -7.35 24.56 -14.55
C ASP A 668 -8.39 25.30 -13.69
N LEU A 669 -8.70 26.53 -14.08
CA LEU A 669 -9.61 27.41 -13.36
C LEU A 669 -11.07 27.33 -13.85
N ALA A 670 -11.46 26.32 -14.62
CA ALA A 670 -12.84 26.17 -15.09
C ALA A 670 -13.87 26.05 -13.95
N GLY A 671 -13.48 25.50 -12.79
CA GLY A 671 -14.36 25.28 -11.64
C GLY A 671 -14.57 26.48 -10.72
N ILE A 672 -13.72 27.50 -10.81
CA ILE A 672 -13.72 28.65 -9.89
C ILE A 672 -14.37 29.89 -10.54
N GLN A 673 -15.15 30.65 -9.77
CA GLN A 673 -15.95 31.77 -10.28
C GLN A 673 -15.51 33.17 -9.78
N THR A 674 -14.74 33.24 -8.69
CA THR A 674 -14.24 34.51 -8.14
C THR A 674 -12.78 34.34 -7.74
N GLY A 675 -12.01 35.44 -7.72
CA GLY A 675 -10.65 35.47 -7.19
C GLY A 675 -10.64 35.92 -5.73
N ARG A 676 -9.45 35.91 -5.11
CA ARG A 676 -9.19 36.47 -3.77
C ARG A 676 -9.51 37.97 -3.66
N PRO A 677 -9.39 38.63 -2.48
CA PRO A 677 -9.80 40.03 -2.29
C PRO A 677 -9.19 41.11 -3.23
N ASN A 678 -8.32 40.75 -4.17
CA ASN A 678 -7.74 41.63 -5.19
C ASN A 678 -7.88 41.06 -6.63
N ASP A 679 -8.84 40.13 -6.85
CA ASP A 679 -9.21 39.53 -8.15
C ASP A 679 -8.14 38.72 -8.91
N ASN A 680 -6.96 38.41 -8.34
CA ASN A 680 -5.89 37.64 -9.00
C ASN A 680 -5.59 36.29 -8.32
N PHE A 681 -4.98 35.37 -9.08
CA PHE A 681 -4.51 34.06 -8.63
C PHE A 681 -2.99 33.99 -8.55
N GLU A 682 -2.48 33.41 -7.46
CA GLU A 682 -1.06 33.13 -7.26
C GLU A 682 -0.88 31.64 -7.01
N PHE A 683 -0.09 31.00 -7.88
CA PHE A 683 0.22 29.57 -7.78
C PHE A 683 1.71 29.40 -7.59
N CYS A 684 2.11 28.65 -6.55
CA CYS A 684 3.52 28.41 -6.26
C CYS A 684 3.87 26.95 -6.51
N ALA A 685 4.98 26.69 -7.21
CA ALA A 685 5.50 25.33 -7.37
C ALA A 685 6.12 24.83 -6.06
N VAL A 686 7.00 25.62 -5.44
CA VAL A 686 7.69 25.26 -4.20
C VAL A 686 7.71 26.43 -3.22
N THR A 687 7.19 26.23 -2.02
CA THR A 687 7.36 27.15 -0.89
C THR A 687 8.31 26.55 0.12
N ALA A 688 9.56 27.02 0.16
CA ALA A 688 10.58 26.51 1.08
C ALA A 688 10.64 27.33 2.37
N LEU A 689 9.99 26.84 3.43
CA LEU A 689 9.99 27.48 4.75
C LEU A 689 11.10 26.90 5.63
N ARG A 690 11.54 27.71 6.60
CA ARG A 690 12.34 27.22 7.73
C ARG A 690 11.38 26.66 8.79
N SER A 691 11.79 25.62 9.51
CA SER A 691 11.06 25.21 10.71
C SER A 691 11.28 26.28 11.77
N GLN A 692 10.21 26.95 12.21
CA GLN A 692 10.29 27.81 13.40
C GLN A 692 10.54 26.99 14.69
N PHE A 693 10.47 25.65 14.61
CA PHE A 693 10.60 24.74 15.75
C PHE A 693 12.06 24.44 16.09
N THR A 694 12.95 24.66 15.13
CA THR A 694 14.38 24.39 15.26
C THR A 694 15.16 25.69 15.06
N ASP A 695 14.88 26.70 15.87
CA ASP A 695 15.89 27.75 16.02
C ASP A 695 17.15 27.07 16.53
N TYR A 696 18.18 27.04 15.69
CA TYR A 696 19.43 26.35 15.99
C TYR A 696 20.09 26.94 17.24
N ALA A 697 19.94 28.25 17.49
CA ALA A 697 20.48 28.89 18.68
C ALA A 697 19.78 28.42 19.97
N VAL A 698 18.52 27.96 19.87
CA VAL A 698 17.71 27.51 21.01
C VAL A 698 17.80 26.00 21.21
N THR A 699 17.66 25.23 20.13
CA THR A 699 17.47 23.77 20.17
C THR A 699 18.71 22.98 19.77
N GLY A 700 19.69 23.62 19.12
CA GLY A 700 20.79 22.94 18.45
C GLY A 700 20.37 22.10 17.23
N ARG A 701 19.10 22.18 16.80
CA ARG A 701 18.58 21.46 15.63
C ARG A 701 18.52 22.34 14.40
N LYS A 702 18.74 21.74 13.23
CA LYS A 702 18.77 22.44 11.94
C LYS A 702 17.47 22.24 11.18
N THR A 703 17.14 23.19 10.32
CA THR A 703 16.24 22.96 9.17
C THR A 703 17.07 22.95 7.89
N LEU A 704 17.27 21.77 7.32
CA LEU A 704 18.04 21.59 6.09
C LEU A 704 17.17 21.80 4.85
N LEU A 705 17.46 22.86 4.11
CA LEU A 705 16.77 23.27 2.88
C LEU A 705 17.29 22.52 1.64
N PRO A 706 16.52 22.48 0.54
CA PRO A 706 16.91 21.80 -0.69
C PRO A 706 18.21 22.36 -1.30
N ASP A 707 19.04 21.49 -1.88
CA ASP A 707 20.21 21.90 -2.65
C ASP A 707 19.83 22.27 -4.08
N ASN A 708 18.88 21.53 -4.66
CA ASN A 708 18.46 21.68 -6.04
C ASN A 708 16.93 21.72 -6.16
N ILE A 709 16.40 22.76 -6.79
CA ILE A 709 14.98 22.86 -7.15
C ILE A 709 14.91 23.10 -8.66
N THR A 710 14.17 22.26 -9.38
CA THR A 710 13.90 22.44 -10.81
C THR A 710 12.40 22.44 -11.04
N VAL A 711 11.90 23.49 -11.68
CA VAL A 711 10.52 23.61 -12.15
C VAL A 711 10.56 23.86 -13.65
N ASP A 712 9.92 23.01 -14.44
CA ASP A 712 9.91 23.12 -15.91
C ASP A 712 8.50 22.94 -16.46
N GLY A 713 7.95 24.00 -17.04
CA GLY A 713 6.59 24.02 -17.56
C GLY A 713 5.56 24.19 -16.45
N MET A 714 5.04 25.41 -16.31
CA MET A 714 3.99 25.75 -15.35
C MET A 714 3.11 26.83 -15.95
N THR A 715 1.80 26.60 -16.00
CA THR A 715 0.84 27.57 -16.54
C THR A 715 -0.57 27.38 -15.96
N ALA A 716 -1.48 28.30 -16.31
CA ALA A 716 -2.89 28.19 -16.00
C ALA A 716 -3.74 28.28 -17.28
N ILE A 717 -4.88 27.59 -17.26
CA ILE A 717 -5.90 27.63 -18.32
C ILE A 717 -7.25 28.03 -17.73
N ASN A 718 -8.17 28.45 -18.59
CA ASN A 718 -9.51 28.91 -18.19
C ASN A 718 -9.47 30.07 -17.18
N VAL A 719 -8.44 30.91 -17.28
CA VAL A 719 -8.27 32.12 -16.46
C VAL A 719 -9.32 33.16 -16.86
N GLN A 720 -9.97 33.78 -15.88
CA GLN A 720 -11.04 34.72 -16.17
C GLN A 720 -10.51 36.01 -16.86
N PRO A 721 -11.29 36.63 -17.77
CA PRO A 721 -10.79 37.69 -18.64
C PRO A 721 -10.26 38.96 -17.95
N THR A 722 -10.61 39.21 -16.69
CA THR A 722 -10.15 40.39 -15.93
C THR A 722 -9.14 40.05 -14.84
N GLN A 723 -8.78 38.78 -14.72
CA GLN A 723 -7.97 38.25 -13.63
C GLN A 723 -6.61 37.78 -14.15
N ASN A 724 -5.58 37.94 -13.33
CA ASN A 724 -4.26 37.39 -13.59
C ASN A 724 -4.11 36.04 -12.90
N ALA A 725 -3.32 35.14 -13.49
CA ALA A 725 -2.84 33.92 -12.86
C ALA A 725 -1.31 33.88 -12.93
N VAL A 726 -0.64 34.12 -11.80
CA VAL A 726 0.82 34.23 -11.74
C VAL A 726 1.46 32.93 -11.25
N MET A 727 2.46 32.49 -12.02
CA MET A 727 3.25 31.29 -11.76
C MET A 727 4.50 31.64 -10.96
N CYS A 728 4.49 31.30 -9.68
CA CYS A 728 5.60 31.41 -8.75
C CYS A 728 6.40 30.10 -8.75
N GLY A 729 7.68 30.17 -9.10
CA GLY A 729 8.56 28.99 -9.05
C GLY A 729 9.07 28.69 -7.65
N ILE A 730 9.37 29.73 -6.87
CA ILE A 730 9.89 29.62 -5.51
C ILE A 730 9.36 30.74 -4.62
N LYS A 731 8.88 30.35 -3.44
CA LYS A 731 8.46 31.25 -2.35
C LYS A 731 9.20 30.94 -1.05
N LEU A 732 9.64 31.98 -0.35
CA LEU A 732 10.39 31.88 0.91
C LEU A 732 9.67 32.64 2.04
N PRO A 733 9.93 32.34 3.32
CA PRO A 733 9.37 33.09 4.43
C PRO A 733 10.13 34.41 4.66
N ALA A 734 9.45 35.39 5.27
CA ALA A 734 10.04 36.69 5.56
C ALA A 734 11.21 36.67 6.56
N ASP A 735 11.34 35.56 7.30
CA ASP A 735 12.31 35.37 8.37
C ASP A 735 13.40 34.34 8.03
N LEU A 736 13.56 33.98 6.75
CA LEU A 736 14.54 32.97 6.32
C LEU A 736 15.97 33.29 6.77
N TYR A 737 16.31 34.58 6.90
CA TYR A 737 17.62 35.05 7.35
C TYR A 737 18.01 34.51 8.75
N GLN A 738 17.05 34.08 9.56
CA GLN A 738 17.31 33.49 10.87
C GLN A 738 17.88 32.07 10.78
N ASN A 739 17.72 31.38 9.64
CA ASN A 739 18.26 30.03 9.44
C ASN A 739 19.73 30.07 8.98
N THR A 740 20.63 30.40 9.92
CA THR A 740 22.06 30.62 9.65
C THR A 740 22.85 29.34 9.35
N VAL A 741 22.27 28.15 9.58
CA VAL A 741 22.90 26.84 9.30
C VAL A 741 21.96 25.92 8.51
N GLY A 742 21.12 26.51 7.66
CA GLY A 742 20.07 25.83 6.94
C GLY A 742 20.50 25.11 5.66
N SER A 743 21.72 25.33 5.17
CA SER A 743 22.24 24.64 4.00
C SER A 743 22.90 23.32 4.35
N ARG A 744 22.76 22.34 3.45
CA ARG A 744 23.44 21.05 3.49
C ARG A 744 24.90 21.19 3.08
N ASN A 745 25.23 22.22 2.30
CA ASN A 745 26.52 22.45 1.69
C ASN A 745 27.12 23.79 2.09
N LYS A 746 28.45 23.83 2.18
CA LYS A 746 29.19 25.09 2.36
C LYS A 746 29.04 25.99 1.13
N LYS A 747 28.97 27.31 1.34
CA LYS A 747 28.98 28.33 0.26
C LYS A 747 30.17 28.11 -0.69
N GLY A 748 29.88 28.07 -1.98
CA GLY A 748 30.89 28.03 -3.04
C GLY A 748 31.59 29.38 -3.23
N SER A 749 32.52 29.43 -4.18
CA SER A 749 33.27 30.65 -4.53
C SER A 749 32.39 31.78 -5.08
N ASP A 750 31.20 31.46 -5.59
CA ASP A 750 30.21 32.43 -6.05
C ASP A 750 29.31 32.97 -4.93
N GLY A 751 29.54 32.55 -3.68
CA GLY A 751 28.79 32.97 -2.49
C GLY A 751 27.43 32.29 -2.31
N THR A 752 27.11 31.26 -3.12
CA THR A 752 25.85 30.51 -3.08
C THR A 752 26.08 29.03 -2.75
N ASN A 753 25.05 28.32 -2.30
CA ASN A 753 25.11 26.88 -1.97
C ASN A 753 23.86 26.09 -2.37
N ALA A 754 22.91 26.72 -3.05
CA ALA A 754 21.75 26.07 -3.62
C ALA A 754 21.48 26.56 -5.04
N ARG A 755 20.87 25.70 -5.86
CA ARG A 755 20.52 25.98 -7.25
C ARG A 755 19.01 25.84 -7.43
N ILE A 756 18.40 26.89 -7.97
CA ILE A 756 16.99 26.89 -8.34
C ILE A 756 16.93 27.19 -9.83
N THR A 757 16.30 26.31 -10.60
CA THR A 757 16.12 26.49 -12.03
C THR A 757 14.64 26.49 -12.36
N LEU A 758 14.17 27.60 -12.92
CA LEU A 758 12.78 27.83 -13.30
C LEU A 758 12.73 28.00 -14.82
N ARG A 759 12.10 27.06 -15.52
CA ARG A 759 12.01 27.04 -16.98
C ARG A 759 10.55 27.07 -17.42
N ASN A 760 10.24 27.89 -18.42
CA ASN A 760 8.93 27.89 -19.06
C ASN A 760 7.76 28.10 -18.06
N LEU A 761 7.94 29.01 -17.09
CA LEU A 761 6.86 29.45 -16.20
C LEU A 761 6.10 30.57 -16.92
N HIS A 762 4.87 30.28 -17.35
CA HIS A 762 4.05 31.17 -18.16
C HIS A 762 2.81 31.59 -17.36
N SER A 763 2.87 32.81 -16.83
CA SER A 763 1.74 33.45 -16.17
C SER A 763 0.78 34.04 -17.20
N VAL A 764 -0.52 34.02 -16.87
CA VAL A 764 -1.56 34.67 -17.68
C VAL A 764 -1.84 36.04 -17.08
N ILE A 765 -1.43 37.11 -17.78
CA ILE A 765 -1.64 38.49 -17.34
C ILE A 765 -2.70 39.13 -18.24
N ASN A 766 -3.96 39.14 -17.80
CA ASN A 766 -5.06 39.76 -18.52
C ASN A 766 -5.27 41.23 -18.12
N ASN A 767 -5.00 41.57 -16.86
CA ASN A 767 -5.02 42.93 -16.34
C ASN A 767 -3.58 43.35 -15.97
N PRO A 768 -2.93 44.24 -16.74
CA PRO A 768 -1.53 44.60 -16.55
C PRO A 768 -1.29 45.55 -15.35
N SER A 769 -1.70 45.09 -14.17
CA SER A 769 -1.44 45.70 -12.86
C SER A 769 -1.23 44.58 -11.83
N ILE A 770 -0.09 44.62 -11.14
CA ILE A 770 0.30 43.61 -10.15
C ILE A 770 0.85 44.34 -8.93
N GLU A 771 0.26 44.16 -7.75
CA GLU A 771 0.75 44.81 -6.53
C GLU A 771 2.20 44.41 -6.20
N LEU A 772 2.95 45.29 -5.52
CA LEU A 772 4.37 45.05 -5.21
C LEU A 772 4.62 43.73 -4.46
N ALA A 773 3.80 43.46 -3.44
CA ALA A 773 3.95 42.32 -2.54
C ALA A 773 3.02 41.13 -2.90
N ALA A 774 2.37 41.15 -4.06
CA ALA A 774 1.49 40.07 -4.52
C ALA A 774 2.03 39.47 -5.82
N ALA A 775 1.80 38.18 -6.05
CA ALA A 775 1.88 37.53 -7.35
C ALA A 775 3.24 37.71 -8.08
N GLN A 776 4.22 36.88 -7.73
CA GLN A 776 5.61 36.98 -8.19
C GLN A 776 6.10 35.65 -8.77
N THR A 777 7.06 35.68 -9.71
CA THR A 777 7.72 34.45 -10.19
C THR A 777 8.74 33.94 -9.18
N VAL A 778 9.40 34.87 -8.49
CA VAL A 778 10.32 34.63 -7.37
C VAL A 778 9.87 35.52 -6.21
N ASP A 779 9.42 34.92 -5.11
CA ASP A 779 8.94 35.64 -3.93
C ASP A 779 9.80 35.37 -2.69
N ILE A 780 10.58 36.36 -2.30
CA ILE A 780 11.48 36.33 -1.13
C ILE A 780 11.19 37.56 -0.26
N PRO A 781 10.03 37.57 0.43
CA PRO A 781 9.57 38.69 1.24
C PRO A 781 10.49 38.91 2.46
N GLY A 782 10.33 40.05 3.13
CA GLY A 782 11.09 40.45 4.32
C GLY A 782 11.87 41.74 4.11
N ASP A 783 12.78 42.04 5.04
CA ASP A 783 13.59 43.27 5.02
C ASP A 783 15.04 42.98 5.36
N ALA A 784 15.95 43.37 4.45
CA ALA A 784 17.39 43.20 4.58
C ALA A 784 18.00 43.97 5.75
N ALA A 785 17.30 44.97 6.32
CA ALA A 785 17.70 45.61 7.56
C ALA A 785 17.83 44.62 8.73
N ASN A 786 17.16 43.47 8.66
CA ASN A 786 17.22 42.42 9.69
C ASN A 786 18.37 41.42 9.50
N TRP A 787 19.16 41.53 8.43
CA TRP A 787 20.26 40.59 8.17
C TRP A 787 21.39 40.79 9.19
N THR A 788 21.63 39.76 10.00
CA THR A 788 22.71 39.77 10.99
C THR A 788 24.07 39.43 10.38
N ALA A 789 25.15 39.78 11.08
CA ALA A 789 26.49 39.36 10.72
C ALA A 789 26.61 37.82 10.66
N ASP A 790 25.93 37.11 11.56
CA ASP A 790 25.91 35.65 11.59
C ASP A 790 25.29 35.05 10.33
N TYR A 791 24.17 35.61 9.86
CA TYR A 791 23.55 35.17 8.60
C TYR A 791 24.46 35.42 7.40
N LEU A 792 25.05 36.60 7.32
CA LEU A 792 25.89 36.99 6.17
C LEU A 792 27.21 36.22 6.13
N ASN A 793 27.84 36.02 7.28
CA ASN A 793 29.17 35.43 7.42
C ASN A 793 29.17 33.90 7.58
N SER A 794 28.03 33.28 7.95
CA SER A 794 27.97 31.82 8.08
C SER A 794 28.25 31.12 6.75
N ASP A 795 29.11 30.11 6.76
CA ASP A 795 29.38 29.25 5.61
C ASP A 795 28.17 28.39 5.18
N TYR A 796 27.15 28.28 6.04
CA TYR A 796 26.02 27.36 5.88
C TYR A 796 24.65 28.06 5.86
N SER A 797 24.60 29.39 5.85
CA SER A 797 23.35 30.09 5.49
C SER A 797 22.93 29.68 4.09
N TRP A 798 21.65 29.34 3.92
CA TRP A 798 21.13 28.93 2.62
C TRP A 798 20.97 30.15 1.71
N ILE A 799 21.77 30.19 0.64
CA ILE A 799 21.81 31.29 -0.34
C ILE A 799 21.66 30.68 -1.73
N PRO A 800 20.49 30.83 -2.38
CA PRO A 800 20.25 30.25 -3.68
C PRO A 800 20.80 31.15 -4.81
N ARG A 801 21.27 30.50 -5.87
CA ARG A 801 21.27 31.08 -7.21
C ARG A 801 20.02 30.61 -7.95
N ILE A 802 19.25 31.55 -8.44
CA ILE A 802 17.96 31.33 -9.09
C ILE A 802 18.13 31.67 -10.57
N THR A 803 18.00 30.68 -11.44
CA THR A 803 18.08 30.83 -12.89
C THR A 803 16.68 30.70 -13.47
N LEU A 804 16.23 31.74 -14.17
CA LEU A 804 14.98 31.77 -14.92
C LEU A 804 15.30 31.64 -16.41
N GLU A 805 14.68 30.69 -17.09
CA GLU A 805 14.84 30.48 -18.53
C GLU A 805 13.46 30.52 -19.21
N ASN A 806 13.26 31.46 -20.14
CA ASN A 806 12.03 31.58 -20.91
C ASN A 806 10.74 31.71 -20.05
N CYS A 807 10.83 32.43 -18.93
CA CYS A 807 9.68 32.75 -18.09
C CYS A 807 8.94 33.99 -18.60
N ILE A 808 7.61 33.97 -18.58
CA ILE A 808 6.77 35.02 -19.20
C ILE A 808 5.57 35.35 -18.29
N PRO A 809 5.50 36.58 -17.74
CA PRO A 809 6.65 37.39 -17.40
C PRO A 809 7.38 36.83 -16.17
N ALA A 810 8.68 37.06 -16.08
CA ALA A 810 9.47 36.98 -14.87
C ALA A 810 9.18 38.21 -13.99
N ILE A 811 8.83 37.97 -12.73
CA ILE A 811 8.53 38.99 -11.72
C ILE A 811 9.35 38.69 -10.47
N ILE A 812 10.35 39.51 -10.17
CA ILE A 812 11.30 39.26 -9.09
C ILE A 812 11.01 40.18 -7.89
N HIS A 813 10.69 39.58 -6.76
CA HIS A 813 10.53 40.25 -5.46
C HIS A 813 11.48 39.60 -4.45
N ALA A 814 12.63 40.24 -4.20
CA ALA A 814 13.66 39.69 -3.31
C ALA A 814 14.22 40.67 -2.26
N PRO A 815 13.38 41.30 -1.43
CA PRO A 815 13.84 42.19 -0.36
C PRO A 815 14.39 41.48 0.90
N GLY A 816 13.96 40.25 1.23
CA GLY A 816 14.12 39.73 2.60
C GLY A 816 15.16 38.65 2.86
N ALA A 817 15.73 38.00 1.84
CA ALA A 817 16.85 37.07 2.01
C ALA A 817 17.87 37.20 0.88
N LYS A 818 19.12 36.80 1.15
CA LYS A 818 20.21 36.92 0.19
C LYS A 818 20.07 35.88 -0.92
N ALA A 819 20.12 36.32 -2.18
CA ALA A 819 20.01 35.48 -3.36
C ALA A 819 20.74 36.10 -4.55
N VAL A 820 21.03 35.28 -5.56
CA VAL A 820 21.50 35.71 -6.89
C VAL A 820 20.47 35.30 -7.92
N VAL A 821 20.07 36.21 -8.81
CA VAL A 821 19.07 35.94 -9.84
C VAL A 821 19.69 36.12 -11.23
N ASP A 822 19.59 35.08 -12.06
CA ASP A 822 20.00 35.09 -13.46
C ASP A 822 18.74 34.84 -14.32
N ILE A 823 18.51 35.68 -15.33
CA ILE A 823 17.36 35.60 -16.24
C ILE A 823 17.87 35.47 -17.68
N HIS A 824 17.37 34.46 -18.39
CA HIS A 824 17.74 34.14 -19.76
C HIS A 824 16.48 34.01 -20.64
N GLY A 825 16.31 34.93 -21.60
CA GLY A 825 15.15 34.93 -22.48
C GLY A 825 13.81 35.19 -21.78
N GLY A 826 12.71 35.05 -22.52
CA GLY A 826 11.36 35.31 -22.02
C GLY A 826 11.05 36.80 -21.91
N LYS A 827 10.19 37.18 -20.95
CA LYS A 827 9.77 38.56 -20.71
C LYS A 827 9.98 38.92 -19.24
N LEU A 828 10.59 40.05 -18.92
CA LEU A 828 10.79 40.56 -17.57
C LEU A 828 9.83 41.72 -17.28
N ALA A 829 9.10 41.63 -16.17
CA ALA A 829 8.14 42.66 -15.76
C ALA A 829 8.53 43.43 -14.49
N ARG A 830 9.42 42.90 -13.66
CA ARG A 830 9.79 43.53 -12.38
C ARG A 830 11.11 43.00 -11.84
N VAL A 831 11.91 43.92 -11.27
CA VAL A 831 13.00 43.58 -10.35
C VAL A 831 12.94 44.48 -9.12
N TYR A 832 12.55 43.92 -7.98
CA TYR A 832 12.50 44.62 -6.70
C TYR A 832 13.39 43.94 -5.65
N THR A 833 14.34 44.70 -5.11
CA THR A 833 15.30 44.24 -4.08
C THR A 833 15.25 45.09 -2.81
N ASN A 834 14.39 46.11 -2.76
CA ASN A 834 14.36 47.12 -1.70
C ASN A 834 15.76 47.71 -1.37
N GLY A 835 16.61 47.89 -2.40
CA GLY A 835 17.95 48.46 -2.25
C GLY A 835 18.99 47.54 -1.59
N ASN A 836 18.67 46.28 -1.33
CA ASN A 836 19.58 45.34 -0.67
C ASN A 836 20.73 44.87 -1.62
N GLY A 837 21.61 44.02 -1.09
CA GLY A 837 22.79 43.51 -1.81
C GLY A 837 22.53 42.45 -2.88
N ASN A 838 21.26 42.07 -3.14
CA ASN A 838 20.94 41.06 -4.13
C ASN A 838 21.20 41.58 -5.55
N ARG A 839 21.77 40.73 -6.40
CA ARG A 839 22.15 41.06 -7.76
C ARG A 839 21.27 40.31 -8.74
N CYS A 840 20.92 40.97 -9.84
CA CYS A 840 20.18 40.39 -10.95
C CYS A 840 20.97 40.53 -12.25
N ARG A 841 21.06 39.47 -13.05
CA ARG A 841 21.58 39.51 -14.42
C ARG A 841 20.47 39.13 -15.38
N VAL A 842 20.26 39.94 -16.41
CA VAL A 842 19.22 39.74 -17.42
C VAL A 842 19.90 39.66 -18.78
N THR A 843 19.69 38.56 -19.48
CA THR A 843 20.31 38.28 -20.79
C THR A 843 19.26 37.88 -21.80
N GLY A 844 19.09 38.65 -22.87
CA GLY A 844 18.23 38.28 -24.00
C GLY A 844 16.73 38.23 -23.71
N ALA A 845 16.24 38.88 -22.64
CA ALA A 845 14.82 38.93 -22.31
C ALA A 845 14.17 40.21 -22.84
N ASP A 846 12.91 40.15 -23.26
CA ASP A 846 12.10 41.35 -23.48
C ASP A 846 11.78 41.98 -22.12
N ILE A 847 11.83 43.31 -21.99
CA ILE A 847 11.52 44.00 -20.74
C ILE A 847 10.27 44.86 -20.95
N GLU A 848 9.18 44.47 -20.30
CA GLU A 848 7.89 45.17 -20.29
C GLU A 848 7.45 45.32 -18.84
N LEU A 849 7.74 46.46 -18.23
CA LEU A 849 7.45 46.67 -16.81
C LEU A 849 5.95 46.71 -16.55
N ILE A 850 5.49 45.92 -15.58
CA ILE A 850 4.10 45.91 -15.13
C ILE A 850 3.99 46.74 -13.84
N PRO A 851 3.22 47.84 -13.85
CA PRO A 851 3.07 48.68 -12.67
C PRO A 851 2.23 48.02 -11.58
N ASP A 852 2.24 48.60 -10.37
CA ASP A 852 1.23 48.32 -9.36
C ASP A 852 -0.08 49.10 -9.62
N ALA A 853 -1.06 48.93 -8.71
CA ALA A 853 -2.35 49.63 -8.79
C ALA A 853 -2.23 51.16 -8.70
N SER A 854 -1.10 51.69 -8.24
CA SER A 854 -0.82 53.13 -8.20
C SER A 854 -0.07 53.63 -9.45
N GLY A 855 0.24 52.75 -10.40
CA GLY A 855 0.99 53.07 -11.61
C GLY A 855 2.52 53.03 -11.44
N VAL A 856 3.03 52.56 -10.30
CA VAL A 856 4.46 52.55 -9.99
C VAL A 856 5.14 51.35 -10.64
N THR A 857 6.25 51.60 -11.35
CA THR A 857 7.11 50.57 -11.94
C THR A 857 8.32 50.28 -11.04
N TYR A 858 8.75 49.03 -11.00
CA TYR A 858 9.82 48.57 -10.09
C TYR A 858 10.94 47.89 -10.86
N PHE A 859 12.10 48.57 -10.91
CA PHE A 859 13.30 48.05 -11.54
C PHE A 859 14.55 48.57 -10.81
N ALA A 860 15.19 47.71 -10.02
CA ALA A 860 16.41 47.99 -9.26
C ALA A 860 17.64 48.09 -10.18
N ALA A 861 17.74 49.17 -10.96
CA ALA A 861 18.73 49.31 -12.02
C ALA A 861 20.19 49.30 -11.53
N ASP A 862 20.48 49.80 -10.34
CA ASP A 862 21.83 49.79 -9.78
C ASP A 862 22.31 48.37 -9.43
N LYS A 863 21.37 47.46 -9.19
CA LYS A 863 21.59 46.04 -8.86
C LYS A 863 21.39 45.07 -10.04
N THR A 864 20.97 45.58 -11.19
CA THR A 864 20.58 44.77 -12.34
C THR A 864 21.47 45.05 -13.54
N LEU A 865 22.16 44.02 -14.04
CA LEU A 865 22.95 44.10 -15.28
C LEU A 865 22.13 43.52 -16.44
N VAL A 866 21.88 44.31 -17.47
CA VAL A 866 21.02 43.96 -18.61
C VAL A 866 21.83 43.88 -19.90
N THR A 867 21.81 42.73 -20.58
CA THR A 867 22.57 42.53 -21.82
C THR A 867 21.70 41.94 -22.94
N GLY A 868 21.78 42.52 -24.14
CA GLY A 868 21.11 41.96 -25.32
C GLY A 868 19.58 41.94 -25.22
N CYS A 869 18.96 42.85 -24.45
CA CYS A 869 17.53 42.84 -24.16
C CYS A 869 16.77 43.89 -24.98
N SER A 870 15.52 43.59 -25.32
CA SER A 870 14.62 44.54 -25.98
C SER A 870 13.68 45.19 -24.95
N TRP A 871 13.61 46.51 -24.92
CA TRP A 871 12.77 47.25 -23.99
C TRP A 871 11.48 47.71 -24.66
N LEU A 872 10.35 47.28 -24.12
CA LEU A 872 9.00 47.59 -24.57
C LEU A 872 8.43 48.75 -23.74
N ASN A 873 7.32 49.34 -24.20
CA ASN A 873 6.58 50.30 -23.38
C ASN A 873 6.11 49.61 -22.09
N PRO A 874 6.28 50.22 -20.91
CA PRO A 874 5.65 49.71 -19.70
C PRO A 874 4.14 49.55 -19.90
N ALA A 875 3.59 48.51 -19.31
CA ALA A 875 2.19 48.18 -19.45
C ALA A 875 1.29 49.26 -18.80
N SER A 876 0.02 49.31 -19.18
CA SER A 876 -0.95 50.31 -18.67
C SER A 876 -0.55 51.77 -18.87
N GLY A 877 0.35 52.06 -19.82
CA GLY A 877 0.82 53.42 -20.09
C GLY A 877 1.74 54.01 -19.03
N ALA A 878 2.28 53.18 -18.13
CA ALA A 878 3.23 53.61 -17.12
C ALA A 878 4.55 54.11 -17.72
N THR A 879 5.37 54.74 -16.89
CA THR A 879 6.71 55.23 -17.26
C THR A 879 7.76 54.71 -16.29
N TYR A 880 9.01 54.67 -16.74
CA TYR A 880 10.16 54.35 -15.89
C TYR A 880 11.27 55.39 -16.09
N PRO A 881 11.60 56.20 -15.05
CA PRO A 881 12.56 57.30 -15.18
C PRO A 881 14.03 56.91 -14.94
N GLY A 882 14.33 55.62 -14.74
CA GLY A 882 15.68 55.16 -14.36
C GLY A 882 16.68 55.09 -15.50
N THR A 883 17.94 54.80 -15.17
CA THR A 883 19.05 54.59 -16.13
C THR A 883 19.50 53.14 -16.06
N LEU A 884 19.66 52.47 -17.20
CA LEU A 884 20.07 51.05 -17.24
C LEU A 884 21.59 50.87 -17.13
N ARG A 885 21.99 49.76 -16.51
CA ARG A 885 23.36 49.24 -16.56
C ARG A 885 23.43 48.07 -17.53
N GLY A 886 24.40 48.09 -18.45
CA GLY A 886 24.70 46.99 -19.37
C GLY A 886 24.82 47.43 -20.83
N SER A 887 24.75 46.48 -21.76
CA SER A 887 25.13 46.70 -23.16
C SER A 887 24.27 45.93 -24.17
N GLY A 888 24.23 46.38 -25.42
CA GLY A 888 23.50 45.71 -26.51
C GLY A 888 21.98 45.69 -26.33
N ASN A 889 21.41 46.65 -25.58
CA ASN A 889 19.98 46.73 -25.35
C ASN A 889 19.32 47.68 -26.38
N GLU A 890 18.12 47.35 -26.82
CA GLU A 890 17.40 48.09 -27.86
C GLU A 890 16.04 48.59 -27.35
N MET A 891 15.67 49.83 -27.70
CA MET A 891 14.32 50.33 -27.48
C MET A 891 13.42 49.96 -28.65
N ILE A 892 12.36 49.19 -28.39
CA ILE A 892 11.30 48.93 -29.38
C ILE A 892 10.08 49.84 -29.12
N GLY A 893 9.87 50.29 -27.88
CA GLY A 893 8.80 51.20 -27.48
C GLY A 893 9.05 52.69 -27.77
N GLU A 894 8.17 53.55 -27.24
CA GLU A 894 8.32 55.00 -27.26
C GLU A 894 9.52 55.43 -26.40
N SER A 895 10.42 56.25 -26.97
CA SER A 895 11.62 56.72 -26.27
C SER A 895 11.33 57.52 -25.00
N ALA A 896 10.16 58.17 -24.89
CA ALA A 896 9.74 58.90 -23.70
C ALA A 896 9.34 57.98 -22.52
N LYS A 897 9.08 56.70 -22.79
CA LYS A 897 8.72 55.68 -21.81
C LYS A 897 9.87 54.70 -21.53
N ALA A 898 11.03 55.00 -22.10
CA ALA A 898 12.27 54.25 -21.99
C ALA A 898 13.14 54.74 -20.83
N PRO A 899 13.93 53.86 -20.20
CA PRO A 899 15.07 54.32 -19.44
C PRO A 899 16.10 54.99 -20.35
N ASN A 900 16.99 55.78 -19.76
CA ASN A 900 18.17 56.27 -20.47
C ASN A 900 19.07 55.09 -20.84
N LEU A 901 19.16 54.78 -22.14
CA LEU A 901 20.13 53.82 -22.65
C LEU A 901 21.52 54.48 -22.70
N PRO A 902 22.55 53.92 -22.04
CA PRO A 902 23.89 54.48 -22.09
C PRO A 902 24.42 54.47 -23.54
N ALA A 903 24.93 55.62 -23.99
CA ALA A 903 25.40 55.82 -25.37
C ALA A 903 26.69 55.05 -25.74
N LYS A 904 27.29 54.28 -24.80
CA LYS A 904 28.53 53.50 -25.01
C LYS A 904 28.50 52.16 -24.29
N ALA A 905 29.01 51.14 -24.98
CA ALA A 905 28.91 49.71 -24.67
C ALA A 905 29.78 49.17 -23.50
N PHE A 906 30.27 50.02 -22.58
CA PHE A 906 31.05 49.55 -21.43
C PHE A 906 30.85 50.51 -20.24
N ILE A 907 30.45 49.96 -19.10
CA ILE A 907 30.68 50.58 -17.79
C ILE A 907 31.69 49.64 -17.11
N GLU A 908 32.87 50.18 -16.78
CA GLU A 908 33.95 49.50 -16.05
C GLU A 908 33.48 48.99 -14.67
N GLU A 909 34.15 47.92 -14.24
CA GLU A 909 33.88 46.91 -13.19
C GLU A 909 32.99 47.25 -11.98
#